data_AF-A0A8X7MY16-F1
#
_entry.id   AF-A0A8X7MY16-F1
#
_cell.length_a   1.000
_cell.length_b   1.000
_cell.length_c   1.000
_cell.angle_alpha   90.00
_cell.angle_beta   90.00
_cell.angle_gamma   90.00
#
_symmetry.space_group_name_H-M   'P 1'
#
loop_
_entity.id
_entity.type
_entity.pdbx_description
1 polymer ?
#
loop_
_entity_poly.entity_id
_entity_poly.type
_entity_poly.pdbx_seq_one_letter_code
_entity_poly.pdbx_strand_id
1 'polypeptide(L)'
;MRVSHRSRIALAAAVAFSFTVSADPLLDFDLSLSGQSVLNLDFNKGATIDRAGPAAALRCDLLATIFASLSSQLINNTFSEYYPEGSNPSLELLVARYPNGTLPSNFLSDLSKTLSDVGPDIDISADDGYGKAGGRAGRHGPLGSLPAFCRFGGNLPTSNITAVLFEVWLPLASNPSIPLAAVNSTDYPTDSTPIELDADGKILKGPPYLLQMQADGMLPPVQGPTSSNSPNSSTMTSSTTTKSTGSVSIVSSTVSSSAGPTHTATSTVLRRNMHMHLHHEEPHLHRGLKKSPSGKNGKALSGDEVFGTRKSSDGWNGRLLYIGNGGQRGFVPLTDLKQAMSRHRFAVAGSNAGHFSTTGGTTWALGPQGADAARDWSNRAVHVARQASLEVIDLFYGSTAGTRVKGDPNPSKFSPDRLRSYYSGCSAGGAQGFGSVQNYPEDFDGVLVGAPAIYFNRVNHGQIHTQGRHRKKVAGAGYFDINLLITSVRDLVLEQCDALDGLKDGVINEAYTCKPDFDPLLCGSTSKWGQDAAACFDSTQLANLKELFQPTMYNSTFIYDRYLPGLDISSDSLTGAAAKAIGWITNAVLQNQTAPGFDGYNDETLEIFQKGQDLNLGGSNVDNPDISAFLNGGKRKLIHYHGLGDLTISPAASIRYHDEVSSAVQGKTSGPLSDSYRLFSIPGMTHCRNGPGPFLFGAPTQNDAGNTPLRWDTEHDIILSLVAWTERGLRYAPAYQVGASYNSRTRFIPGNPALDTGTSSGASDAAALPTAFWSRQFGLRHTRKLCPWPQVAKYTGSGPTEGENAYQSFSCREP
;
A
#
# COMPACT_ATOMS: atom_id res chain seq x y z
N MET A 1 43.46 -60.74 -24.46
CA MET A 1 43.53 -59.90 -23.24
C MET A 1 42.41 -58.86 -23.33
N ARG A 2 41.80 -58.32 -22.26
CA ARG A 2 41.54 -58.71 -20.85
C ARG A 2 40.24 -57.94 -20.50
N VAL A 3 39.16 -58.54 -19.99
CA VAL A 3 38.93 -59.00 -18.60
C VAL A 3 39.06 -57.84 -17.59
N SER A 4 38.11 -57.55 -16.70
CA SER A 4 36.68 -57.91 -16.49
C SER A 4 36.09 -56.89 -15.48
N HIS A 5 34.94 -56.97 -14.76
CA HIS A 5 33.86 -57.95 -14.48
C HIS A 5 32.67 -57.16 -13.81
N ARG A 6 31.51 -57.65 -13.35
CA ARG A 6 30.75 -58.93 -13.32
C ARG A 6 29.24 -58.57 -13.15
N SER A 7 28.31 -59.52 -13.19
CA SER A 7 26.87 -59.31 -12.91
C SER A 7 26.28 -60.45 -12.05
N ARG A 8 25.32 -60.15 -11.17
CA ARG A 8 24.23 -61.02 -10.61
C ARG A 8 23.10 -60.06 -10.16
N ILE A 9 21.81 -60.19 -10.43
CA ILE A 9 20.85 -61.30 -10.70
C ILE A 9 20.32 -61.98 -9.42
N ALA A 10 19.14 -61.51 -9.02
CA ALA A 10 17.94 -62.17 -8.47
C ALA A 10 18.04 -63.37 -7.49
N LEU A 11 17.24 -63.29 -6.41
CA LEU A 11 16.06 -64.16 -6.27
C LEU A 11 14.97 -63.45 -5.44
N ALA A 12 13.75 -64.00 -5.43
CA ALA A 12 12.61 -63.49 -4.68
C ALA A 12 12.10 -64.52 -3.65
N ALA A 13 11.49 -64.03 -2.57
CA ALA A 13 10.67 -64.84 -1.67
C ALA A 13 9.54 -63.95 -1.10
N ALA A 14 8.30 -64.41 -1.19
CA ALA A 14 7.16 -63.80 -0.53
C ALA A 14 6.70 -64.72 0.60
N VAL A 15 6.34 -64.15 1.76
CA VAL A 15 5.69 -64.86 2.85
C VAL A 15 4.46 -64.05 3.25
N ALA A 16 3.29 -64.65 3.11
CA ALA A 16 2.05 -64.12 3.67
C ALA A 16 1.73 -64.87 4.97
N PHE A 17 1.24 -64.15 5.97
CA PHE A 17 0.53 -64.75 7.10
C PHE A 17 -0.70 -63.90 7.41
N SER A 18 -1.81 -64.57 7.69
CA SER A 18 -3.09 -63.96 8.05
C SER A 18 -3.59 -64.61 9.33
N PHE A 19 -4.07 -63.80 10.28
CA PHE A 19 -4.84 -64.28 11.42
C PHE A 19 -5.92 -63.25 11.78
N THR A 20 -7.09 -63.76 12.18
CA THR A 20 -8.30 -62.95 12.45
C THR A 20 -9.11 -63.59 13.58
N VAL A 21 -9.20 -62.90 14.73
CA VAL A 21 -10.08 -63.16 15.88
C VAL A 21 -10.38 -61.76 16.46
N SER A 22 -11.56 -61.18 16.24
CA SER A 22 -12.83 -61.30 17.01
C SER A 22 -12.87 -60.40 18.27
N ALA A 23 -14.05 -59.80 18.50
CA ALA A 23 -14.34 -58.80 19.53
C ALA A 23 -14.56 -59.43 20.94
N ASP A 24 -14.85 -58.72 22.05
CA ASP A 24 -15.39 -57.36 22.22
C ASP A 24 -15.02 -56.74 23.62
N PRO A 25 -15.71 -55.72 24.18
CA PRO A 25 -15.16 -54.37 24.41
C PRO A 25 -14.74 -54.04 25.86
N LEU A 26 -14.05 -52.91 26.07
CA LEU A 26 -14.24 -52.02 27.23
C LEU A 26 -13.54 -50.65 27.06
N LEU A 27 -13.82 -49.72 27.99
CA LEU A 27 -13.29 -48.34 28.02
C LEU A 27 -11.80 -48.29 28.34
N ASP A 28 -11.02 -47.55 27.55
CA ASP A 28 -10.28 -46.36 28.00
C ASP A 28 -9.58 -45.69 26.80
N PHE A 29 -10.06 -44.52 26.38
CA PHE A 29 -9.37 -43.71 25.36
C PHE A 29 -8.47 -42.69 26.06
N ASP A 30 -7.28 -43.15 26.44
CA ASP A 30 -6.26 -42.33 27.10
C ASP A 30 -5.87 -41.11 26.26
N LEU A 31 -5.73 -39.95 26.92
CA LEU A 31 -5.41 -38.66 26.30
C LEU A 31 -3.90 -38.49 26.07
N SER A 32 -3.26 -39.53 25.54
CA SER A 32 -1.82 -39.60 25.25
C SER A 32 -1.49 -39.54 23.74
N LEU A 33 -2.24 -38.72 22.98
CA LEU A 33 -1.82 -38.26 21.65
C LEU A 33 -0.56 -37.38 21.75
N SER A 34 0.58 -38.05 21.93
CA SER A 34 1.89 -37.43 22.06
C SER A 34 2.24 -36.59 20.82
N GLY A 35 2.93 -35.46 21.06
CA GLY A 35 3.20 -34.42 20.05
C GLY A 35 3.98 -34.88 18.82
N GLN A 36 4.62 -36.05 18.86
CA GLN A 36 5.25 -36.68 17.69
C GLN A 36 4.25 -37.05 16.58
N SER A 37 2.98 -37.26 16.91
CA SER A 37 1.92 -37.53 15.91
C SER A 37 1.56 -36.27 15.10
N VAL A 38 1.55 -35.09 15.73
CA VAL A 38 1.28 -33.79 15.06
C VAL A 38 2.50 -33.28 14.30
N LEU A 39 3.71 -33.61 14.75
CA LEU A 39 4.97 -33.35 14.03
C LEU A 39 5.10 -34.14 12.71
N ASN A 40 4.21 -35.10 12.43
CA ASN A 40 4.06 -35.73 11.11
C ASN A 40 3.16 -34.92 10.14
N LEU A 41 3.01 -33.61 10.36
CA LEU A 41 2.88 -32.66 9.26
C LEU A 41 4.16 -32.71 8.41
N ASP A 42 4.25 -33.69 7.51
CA ASP A 42 5.39 -33.89 6.63
C ASP A 42 5.38 -32.83 5.52
N PHE A 43 5.85 -31.62 5.87
CA PHE A 43 5.93 -30.43 5.01
C PHE A 43 6.65 -30.70 3.67
N ASN A 44 7.41 -31.80 3.56
CA ASN A 44 8.17 -32.18 2.38
C ASN A 44 7.66 -33.44 1.63
N LYS A 45 6.64 -34.17 2.11
CA LYS A 45 6.10 -35.37 1.42
C LYS A 45 4.59 -35.37 1.21
N GLY A 46 4.13 -34.58 0.24
CA GLY A 46 2.98 -34.93 -0.64
C GLY A 46 1.59 -35.14 -0.02
N ALA A 47 1.44 -35.05 1.30
CA ALA A 47 0.16 -35.17 1.99
C ALA A 47 -0.78 -34.03 1.58
N THR A 48 -2.08 -34.29 1.61
CA THR A 48 -3.12 -33.25 1.49
C THR A 48 -3.14 -32.43 2.77
N ILE A 49 -2.19 -31.49 2.88
CA ILE A 49 -2.19 -30.40 3.86
C ILE A 49 -3.57 -29.76 3.87
N ASP A 50 -4.32 -29.88 4.97
CA ASP A 50 -5.60 -29.17 5.14
C ASP A 50 -5.35 -27.66 5.29
N ARG A 51 -6.19 -26.86 4.65
CA ARG A 51 -5.96 -25.42 4.37
C ARG A 51 -7.12 -24.52 4.80
N ALA A 52 -8.00 -25.02 5.67
CA ALA A 52 -9.05 -24.26 6.32
C ALA A 52 -9.38 -24.81 7.72
N GLY A 53 -10.10 -24.03 8.53
CA GLY A 53 -10.67 -24.51 9.80
C GLY A 53 -9.65 -24.94 10.86
N PRO A 54 -10.02 -25.87 11.76
CA PRO A 54 -9.20 -26.24 12.92
C PRO A 54 -7.78 -26.70 12.59
N ALA A 55 -7.57 -27.38 11.47
CA ALA A 55 -6.24 -27.83 11.04
C ALA A 55 -5.35 -26.68 10.52
N ALA A 56 -5.95 -25.61 9.99
CA ALA A 56 -5.23 -24.40 9.61
C ALA A 56 -5.00 -23.45 10.80
N ALA A 57 -5.94 -23.41 11.75
CA ALA A 57 -5.76 -22.74 13.03
C ALA A 57 -4.58 -23.34 13.81
N LEU A 58 -4.60 -24.66 14.04
CA LEU A 58 -3.50 -25.37 14.73
C LEU A 58 -2.14 -25.19 14.04
N ARG A 59 -2.08 -25.09 12.71
CA ARG A 59 -0.82 -24.77 12.01
C ARG A 59 -0.36 -23.33 12.27
N CYS A 60 -1.30 -22.38 12.35
CA CYS A 60 -0.99 -21.01 12.71
C CYS A 60 -0.49 -20.93 14.16
N ASP A 61 -1.16 -21.58 15.10
CA ASP A 61 -0.79 -21.57 16.52
C ASP A 61 0.62 -22.16 16.74
N LEU A 62 0.98 -23.21 15.99
CA LEU A 62 2.32 -23.81 16.00
C LEU A 62 3.39 -22.99 15.27
N LEU A 63 3.01 -22.03 14.41
CA LEU A 63 3.93 -21.38 13.46
C LEU A 63 5.05 -20.61 14.18
N ALA A 64 4.70 -19.75 15.15
CA ALA A 64 5.69 -19.04 15.98
C ALA A 64 6.62 -19.97 16.75
N THR A 65 6.11 -21.11 17.25
CA THR A 65 6.91 -22.08 18.01
C THR A 65 7.91 -22.83 17.13
N ILE A 66 7.51 -23.29 15.94
CA ILE A 66 8.41 -24.04 15.05
C ILE A 66 9.39 -23.13 14.29
N PHE A 67 8.99 -21.90 13.98
CA PHE A 67 9.76 -20.98 13.14
C PHE A 67 11.19 -20.76 13.67
N ALA A 68 11.34 -20.50 14.97
CA ALA A 68 12.65 -20.29 15.62
C ALA A 68 13.60 -21.50 15.52
N SER A 69 13.11 -22.68 15.15
CA SER A 69 13.91 -23.91 14.96
C SER A 69 14.18 -24.27 13.49
N LEU A 70 13.54 -23.58 12.54
CA LEU A 70 13.56 -23.89 11.10
C LEU A 70 13.97 -22.71 10.21
N SER A 71 13.91 -21.49 10.73
CA SER A 71 14.31 -20.24 10.08
C SER A 71 15.82 -20.13 9.87
N SER A 72 16.23 -19.48 8.77
CA SER A 72 17.60 -18.99 8.59
C SER A 72 17.82 -17.59 9.19
N GLN A 73 16.74 -16.81 9.35
CA GLN A 73 16.76 -15.52 10.03
C GLN A 73 16.69 -15.68 11.56
N LEU A 74 17.45 -14.88 12.30
CA LEU A 74 17.24 -14.68 13.73
C LEU A 74 16.04 -13.74 13.93
N ILE A 75 14.93 -14.27 14.43
CA ILE A 75 13.72 -13.48 14.73
C ILE A 75 13.38 -13.66 16.21
N ASN A 76 13.36 -12.55 16.94
CA ASN A 76 13.04 -12.49 18.36
C ASN A 76 11.55 -12.18 18.55
N ASN A 77 10.98 -12.62 19.67
CA ASN A 77 9.59 -12.32 20.05
C ASN A 77 8.55 -12.69 18.96
N THR A 78 8.73 -13.85 18.32
CA THR A 78 7.82 -14.35 17.29
C THR A 78 6.43 -14.62 17.84
N PHE A 79 5.40 -14.24 17.09
CA PHE A 79 4.00 -14.52 17.39
C PHE A 79 3.23 -14.97 16.15
N SER A 80 2.16 -15.72 16.37
CA SER A 80 1.19 -16.06 15.34
C SER A 80 -0.21 -16.15 15.91
N GLU A 81 -1.21 -15.81 15.09
CA GLU A 81 -2.61 -15.70 15.52
C GLU A 81 -3.56 -16.04 14.36
N TYR A 82 -4.49 -16.96 14.60
CA TYR A 82 -5.49 -17.37 13.61
C TYR A 82 -6.75 -16.51 13.67
N TYR A 83 -7.15 -15.96 12.53
CA TYR A 83 -8.40 -15.22 12.35
C TYR A 83 -9.37 -16.02 11.45
N PRO A 84 -10.58 -16.37 11.93
CA PRO A 84 -11.58 -17.10 11.14
C PRO A 84 -12.21 -16.26 10.01
N GLU A 85 -12.86 -16.93 9.07
CA GLU A 85 -13.51 -16.29 7.92
C GLU A 85 -14.64 -15.35 8.39
N GLY A 86 -14.64 -14.10 7.90
CA GLY A 86 -15.60 -13.07 8.33
C GLY A 86 -15.08 -12.06 9.35
N SER A 87 -13.84 -12.21 9.84
CA SER A 87 -13.20 -11.28 10.78
C SER A 87 -12.92 -9.90 10.18
N ASN A 88 -12.97 -8.84 10.99
CA ASN A 88 -12.44 -7.52 10.64
C ASN A 88 -11.81 -6.84 11.89
N PRO A 89 -10.74 -7.43 12.47
CA PRO A 89 -10.20 -6.98 13.76
C PRO A 89 -9.69 -5.55 13.68
N SER A 90 -9.97 -4.77 14.72
CA SER A 90 -9.52 -3.39 14.84
C SER A 90 -7.99 -3.26 14.95
N LEU A 91 -7.45 -2.08 14.67
CA LEU A 91 -6.02 -1.81 14.81
C LEU A 91 -5.57 -1.96 16.26
N GLU A 92 -6.36 -1.47 17.22
CA GLU A 92 -6.07 -1.62 18.65
C GLU A 92 -6.15 -3.09 19.08
N LEU A 93 -7.09 -3.89 18.54
CA LEU A 93 -7.12 -5.33 18.81
C LEU A 93 -5.88 -6.02 18.22
N LEU A 94 -5.49 -5.71 16.99
CA LEU A 94 -4.27 -6.24 16.37
C LEU A 94 -3.02 -5.91 17.22
N VAL A 95 -2.97 -4.72 17.83
CA VAL A 95 -1.85 -4.32 18.71
C VAL A 95 -1.92 -4.93 20.10
N ALA A 96 -3.10 -5.03 20.72
CA ALA A 96 -3.30 -5.68 22.02
C ALA A 96 -3.02 -7.20 22.01
N ARG A 97 -2.76 -7.77 20.83
CA ARG A 97 -2.32 -9.17 20.63
C ARG A 97 -0.81 -9.34 20.47
N TYR A 98 -0.02 -8.25 20.46
CA TYR A 98 1.44 -8.37 20.45
C TYR A 98 1.97 -8.99 21.75
N PRO A 99 3.04 -9.82 21.70
CA PRO A 99 3.74 -10.28 22.90
C PRO A 99 4.36 -9.13 23.70
N ASN A 100 4.64 -9.40 24.98
CA ASN A 100 5.31 -8.44 25.86
C ASN A 100 6.65 -7.94 25.28
N GLY A 101 6.96 -6.66 25.47
CA GLY A 101 8.18 -6.04 24.95
C GLY A 101 8.26 -5.89 23.43
N THR A 102 7.20 -6.20 22.67
CA THR A 102 7.14 -5.92 21.22
C THR A 102 7.11 -4.41 20.96
N LEU A 103 6.38 -3.67 21.79
CA LEU A 103 6.36 -2.22 21.81
C LEU A 103 7.27 -1.71 22.94
N PRO A 104 8.15 -0.73 22.68
CA PRO A 104 8.89 -0.03 23.73
C PRO A 104 7.93 0.72 24.68
N SER A 105 8.14 0.65 25.99
CA SER A 105 7.28 1.33 26.96
C SER A 105 7.22 2.85 26.75
N ASN A 106 8.33 3.46 26.32
CA ASN A 106 8.40 4.88 25.96
C ASN A 106 7.68 5.27 24.66
N PHE A 107 7.11 4.30 23.93
CA PHE A 107 6.29 4.51 22.74
C PHE A 107 4.78 4.35 23.02
N LEU A 108 4.39 3.71 24.13
CA LEU A 108 2.98 3.42 24.42
C LEU A 108 2.12 4.68 24.61
N SER A 109 2.70 5.79 25.08
CA SER A 109 2.02 7.11 25.09
C SER A 109 1.75 7.70 23.70
N ASP A 110 2.54 7.30 22.69
CA ASP A 110 2.40 7.74 21.30
C ASP A 110 1.54 6.75 20.47
N LEU A 111 1.15 5.59 21.04
CA LEU A 111 0.53 4.48 20.30
C LEU A 111 -0.81 4.85 19.67
N SER A 112 -1.76 5.40 20.42
CA SER A 112 -3.09 5.77 19.90
C SER A 112 -2.99 6.77 18.74
N LYS A 113 -2.12 7.78 18.88
CA LYS A 113 -1.80 8.71 17.80
C LYS A 113 -1.13 8.01 16.62
N THR A 114 -0.22 7.07 16.88
CA THR A 114 0.46 6.30 15.83
C THR A 114 -0.50 5.37 15.06
N LEU A 115 -1.55 4.85 15.71
CA LEU A 115 -2.59 4.08 15.02
C LEU A 115 -3.48 4.97 14.15
N SER A 116 -3.89 6.15 14.62
CA SER A 116 -4.52 7.17 13.77
C SER A 116 -3.63 7.59 12.59
N ASP A 117 -2.31 7.60 12.77
CA ASP A 117 -1.28 7.82 11.73
C ASP A 117 -1.05 6.59 10.82
N VAL A 118 -1.48 5.38 11.20
CA VAL A 118 -1.45 4.16 10.37
C VAL A 118 -2.59 4.18 9.36
N GLY A 119 -3.77 4.60 9.82
CA GLY A 119 -4.99 4.73 9.02
C GLY A 119 -6.21 4.52 9.90
N PRO A 120 -7.42 4.87 9.43
CA PRO A 120 -8.64 4.50 10.12
C PRO A 120 -8.80 2.97 10.15
N ASP A 121 -9.61 2.48 11.07
CA ASP A 121 -10.17 1.15 10.92
C ASP A 121 -11.20 1.14 9.80
N ILE A 122 -10.91 0.35 8.77
CA ILE A 122 -11.74 0.30 7.57
C ILE A 122 -12.80 -0.81 7.71
N ASP A 123 -14.07 -0.42 7.54
CA ASP A 123 -15.09 -1.42 7.24
C ASP A 123 -15.00 -1.85 5.77
N ILE A 124 -14.19 -2.89 5.54
CA ILE A 124 -14.11 -3.64 4.28
C ILE A 124 -15.48 -4.14 3.79
N SER A 125 -16.49 -4.22 4.67
CA SER A 125 -17.84 -4.63 4.25
C SER A 125 -18.45 -3.64 3.24
N ALA A 126 -18.08 -2.36 3.30
CA ALA A 126 -18.51 -1.29 2.40
C ALA A 126 -17.93 -1.36 0.97
N ASP A 127 -17.00 -2.26 0.67
CA ASP A 127 -16.44 -2.46 -0.68
C ASP A 127 -17.39 -3.23 -1.64
N ASP A 128 -18.62 -3.56 -1.21
CA ASP A 128 -19.63 -4.38 -1.92
C ASP A 128 -19.13 -5.78 -2.36
N GLY A 129 -17.91 -6.15 -1.96
CA GLY A 129 -17.21 -7.35 -2.42
C GLY A 129 -16.43 -7.17 -3.72
N TYR A 130 -15.86 -5.99 -3.93
CA TYR A 130 -14.74 -5.81 -4.82
C TYR A 130 -13.67 -6.91 -4.58
N GLY A 131 -13.29 -7.64 -5.65
CA GLY A 131 -12.35 -8.76 -5.55
C GLY A 131 -12.89 -10.09 -5.01
N LYS A 132 -14.23 -10.29 -4.92
CA LYS A 132 -14.87 -11.54 -4.48
C LYS A 132 -14.41 -12.78 -5.28
N ALA A 133 -13.52 -13.58 -4.69
CA ALA A 133 -13.20 -14.93 -5.14
C ALA A 133 -13.91 -15.98 -4.27
N GLY A 134 -14.73 -16.85 -4.88
CA GLY A 134 -15.35 -18.01 -4.22
C GLY A 134 -16.88 -17.96 -4.08
N GLY A 135 -17.53 -19.12 -4.25
CA GLY A 135 -19.00 -19.21 -4.38
C GLY A 135 -19.83 -18.92 -3.11
N ARG A 136 -19.26 -19.07 -1.91
CA ARG A 136 -19.97 -18.78 -0.64
C ARG A 136 -19.96 -17.28 -0.30
N ALA A 137 -18.90 -16.57 -0.69
CA ALA A 137 -18.73 -15.13 -0.50
C ALA A 137 -19.77 -14.27 -1.25
N GLY A 138 -20.59 -14.87 -2.12
CA GLY A 138 -21.59 -14.15 -2.90
C GLY A 138 -22.88 -13.75 -2.17
N ARG A 139 -23.14 -14.21 -0.93
CA ARG A 139 -24.42 -13.92 -0.23
C ARG A 139 -24.38 -13.57 1.25
N HIS A 140 -23.51 -14.18 2.06
CA HIS A 140 -23.40 -13.84 3.49
C HIS A 140 -21.93 -13.77 3.92
N GLY A 141 -21.43 -12.61 4.38
CA GLY A 141 -22.10 -11.30 4.37
C GLY A 141 -22.39 -10.79 2.94
N PRO A 142 -23.51 -10.08 2.68
CA PRO A 142 -23.79 -9.44 1.39
C PRO A 142 -22.92 -8.18 1.14
N LEU A 143 -21.77 -8.10 1.82
CA LEU A 143 -20.93 -6.93 2.00
C LEU A 143 -19.50 -7.29 1.50
N GLY A 144 -18.46 -7.43 2.35
CA GLY A 144 -17.06 -7.60 1.85
C GLY A 144 -15.95 -7.99 2.83
N SER A 145 -16.11 -9.05 3.64
CA SER A 145 -15.12 -9.43 4.69
C SER A 145 -13.78 -10.04 4.20
N LEU A 146 -12.79 -10.04 5.10
CA LEU A 146 -11.54 -10.79 4.96
C LEU A 146 -11.80 -12.30 4.75
N PRO A 147 -10.85 -13.04 4.14
CA PRO A 147 -10.83 -14.50 4.26
C PRO A 147 -10.51 -14.90 5.71
N ALA A 148 -10.52 -16.20 6.02
CA ALA A 148 -9.72 -16.66 7.16
C ALA A 148 -8.23 -16.35 6.87
N PHE A 149 -7.42 -16.08 7.89
CA PHE A 149 -5.99 -15.88 7.71
C PHE A 149 -5.18 -16.28 8.95
N CYS A 150 -3.91 -16.62 8.73
CA CYS A 150 -2.92 -16.68 9.80
C CYS A 150 -2.09 -15.40 9.78
N ARG A 151 -2.03 -14.70 10.90
CA ARG A 151 -1.11 -13.59 11.14
C ARG A 151 0.18 -14.15 11.73
N PHE A 152 1.33 -13.65 11.29
CA PHE A 152 2.64 -13.94 11.89
C PHE A 152 3.45 -12.64 11.98
N GLY A 153 4.25 -12.48 13.03
CA GLY A 153 5.20 -11.38 13.13
C GLY A 153 6.32 -11.63 14.15
N GLY A 154 7.23 -10.67 14.25
CA GLY A 154 8.35 -10.69 15.19
C GLY A 154 9.37 -9.59 14.92
N ASN A 155 10.41 -9.54 15.74
CA ASN A 155 11.48 -8.54 15.69
C ASN A 155 12.74 -9.11 15.04
N LEU A 156 13.12 -8.57 13.87
CA LEU A 156 14.34 -8.86 13.13
C LEU A 156 15.46 -7.90 13.58
N PRO A 157 16.55 -8.34 14.23
CA PRO A 157 17.70 -7.48 14.53
C PRO A 157 18.40 -7.05 13.24
N THR A 158 18.53 -5.75 13.01
CA THR A 158 19.17 -5.16 11.81
C THR A 158 20.53 -4.54 12.10
N SER A 159 20.82 -4.23 13.36
CA SER A 159 22.17 -4.07 13.90
C SER A 159 22.18 -4.36 15.40
N ASN A 160 23.30 -4.10 16.08
CA ASN A 160 23.40 -4.22 17.55
C ASN A 160 22.49 -3.21 18.30
N ILE A 161 21.94 -2.20 17.60
CA ILE A 161 21.16 -1.10 18.18
C ILE A 161 19.86 -0.78 17.40
N THR A 162 19.53 -1.57 16.37
CA THR A 162 18.29 -1.40 15.58
C THR A 162 17.63 -2.75 15.30
N ALA A 163 16.30 -2.75 15.25
CA ALA A 163 15.50 -3.93 14.94
C ALA A 163 14.17 -3.55 14.26
N VAL A 164 13.73 -4.41 13.34
CA VAL A 164 12.53 -4.23 12.53
C VAL A 164 11.44 -5.16 13.05
N LEU A 165 10.36 -4.59 13.59
CA LEU A 165 9.10 -5.33 13.78
C LEU A 165 8.49 -5.51 12.39
N PHE A 166 8.26 -6.75 11.97
CA PHE A 166 7.55 -7.07 10.74
C PHE A 166 6.34 -7.96 11.00
N GLU A 167 5.40 -7.91 10.05
CA GLU A 167 4.28 -8.85 9.97
C GLU A 167 4.14 -9.40 8.56
N VAL A 168 3.64 -10.64 8.47
CA VAL A 168 3.12 -11.24 7.25
C VAL A 168 1.79 -11.93 7.57
N TRP A 169 0.77 -11.66 6.76
CA TRP A 169 -0.57 -12.23 6.90
C TRP A 169 -0.85 -13.17 5.72
N LEU A 170 -1.35 -14.37 6.04
CA LEU A 170 -1.37 -15.54 5.20
C LEU A 170 -2.84 -15.96 4.98
N PRO A 171 -3.50 -15.58 3.85
CA PRO A 171 -4.89 -15.89 3.62
C PRO A 171 -5.13 -17.41 3.46
N LEU A 172 -6.31 -17.86 3.91
CA LEU A 172 -6.75 -19.24 3.98
C LEU A 172 -8.06 -19.47 3.20
N ALA A 173 -8.36 -20.72 2.88
CA ALA A 173 -9.53 -21.07 2.07
C ALA A 173 -10.84 -20.97 2.87
N SER A 174 -11.88 -20.43 2.24
CA SER A 174 -13.26 -20.54 2.71
C SER A 174 -13.69 -22.01 2.82
N ASN A 175 -14.23 -22.43 3.97
CA ASN A 175 -14.78 -23.77 4.15
C ASN A 175 -16.30 -23.70 4.40
N PRO A 176 -17.15 -24.12 3.44
CA PRO A 176 -18.60 -24.06 3.57
C PRO A 176 -19.22 -24.87 4.72
N SER A 177 -18.48 -25.76 5.37
CA SER A 177 -18.94 -26.52 6.54
C SER A 177 -18.77 -25.77 7.87
N ILE A 178 -18.01 -24.67 7.88
CA ILE A 178 -17.65 -23.92 9.09
C ILE A 178 -18.55 -22.67 9.20
N PRO A 179 -19.02 -22.28 10.40
CA PRO A 179 -19.63 -20.97 10.62
C PRO A 179 -18.64 -19.83 10.31
N LEU A 180 -19.16 -18.66 9.92
CA LEU A 180 -18.35 -17.45 9.94
C LEU A 180 -18.02 -17.05 11.39
N ALA A 181 -17.02 -16.20 11.55
CA ALA A 181 -16.83 -15.45 12.78
C ALA A 181 -18.15 -14.77 13.20
N ALA A 182 -18.47 -14.82 14.48
CA ALA A 182 -19.56 -13.99 15.01
C ALA A 182 -19.12 -12.52 14.98
N VAL A 183 -20.06 -11.60 14.73
CA VAL A 183 -19.78 -10.16 14.59
C VAL A 183 -19.07 -9.56 15.82
N ASN A 184 -19.24 -10.18 16.99
CA ASN A 184 -18.59 -9.81 18.25
C ASN A 184 -17.35 -10.68 18.63
N SER A 185 -17.00 -11.71 17.88
CA SER A 185 -15.90 -12.64 18.25
C SER A 185 -14.51 -12.23 17.80
N THR A 186 -14.44 -11.32 16.82
CA THR A 186 -13.20 -10.96 16.08
C THR A 186 -13.15 -9.48 15.69
N ASP A 187 -13.96 -8.68 16.39
CA ASP A 187 -14.22 -7.26 16.17
C ASP A 187 -14.78 -6.82 14.80
N TYR A 188 -15.46 -5.68 14.85
CA TYR A 188 -15.93 -4.86 13.74
C TYR A 188 -15.87 -3.41 14.23
N PRO A 189 -15.36 -2.45 13.45
CA PRO A 189 -15.46 -1.03 13.81
C PRO A 189 -16.93 -0.58 13.77
N THR A 190 -17.62 -0.74 14.89
CA THR A 190 -18.90 -0.06 15.12
C THR A 190 -18.60 1.40 15.46
N ASP A 191 -19.10 2.33 14.63
CA ASP A 191 -18.93 3.80 14.71
C ASP A 191 -19.20 4.47 16.09
N SER A 192 -19.59 3.70 17.11
CA SER A 192 -19.99 4.15 18.45
C SER A 192 -18.92 4.04 19.54
N THR A 193 -17.88 3.20 19.40
CA THR A 193 -16.94 2.94 20.52
C THR A 193 -15.49 2.74 20.05
N PRO A 194 -14.67 3.80 20.01
CA PRO A 194 -13.22 3.67 19.88
C PRO A 194 -12.62 2.82 21.01
N ILE A 195 -11.57 2.09 20.69
CA ILE A 195 -10.77 1.35 21.68
C ILE A 195 -9.68 2.28 22.18
N GLU A 196 -9.47 2.33 23.49
CA GLU A 196 -8.39 3.10 24.12
C GLU A 196 -7.52 2.12 24.93
N LEU A 197 -6.20 2.27 24.82
CA LEU A 197 -5.19 1.44 25.49
C LEU A 197 -4.42 2.28 26.52
N ASP A 198 -3.97 1.66 27.61
CA ASP A 198 -3.10 2.28 28.62
C ASP A 198 -1.60 2.15 28.30
N ALA A 199 -0.79 2.66 29.22
CA ALA A 199 0.67 2.64 29.15
C ALA A 199 1.30 1.23 29.33
N ASP A 200 0.50 0.19 29.56
CA ASP A 200 0.91 -1.22 29.54
C ASP A 200 0.34 -1.97 28.31
N GLY A 201 -0.35 -1.27 27.41
CA GLY A 201 -0.99 -1.82 26.20
C GLY A 201 -2.34 -2.50 26.46
N LYS A 202 -2.89 -2.38 27.68
CA LYS A 202 -4.14 -2.99 28.11
C LYS A 202 -5.33 -2.09 27.79
N ILE A 203 -6.47 -2.68 27.46
CA ILE A 203 -7.70 -1.99 27.03
C ILE A 203 -8.34 -1.25 28.22
N LEU A 204 -8.38 0.08 28.15
CA LEU A 204 -9.09 0.98 29.06
C LEU A 204 -10.57 1.10 28.68
N LYS A 205 -10.86 1.11 27.38
CA LYS A 205 -12.18 1.39 26.80
C LYS A 205 -12.30 0.66 25.47
N GLY A 206 -13.51 0.30 25.10
CA GLY A 206 -13.84 -0.39 23.87
C GLY A 206 -15.22 -1.04 23.95
N PRO A 207 -15.63 -1.81 22.94
CA PRO A 207 -16.82 -2.65 23.02
C PRO A 207 -16.81 -3.54 24.28
N PRO A 208 -17.93 -3.70 25.01
CA PRO A 208 -17.96 -4.39 26.30
C PRO A 208 -17.40 -5.83 26.30
N TYR A 209 -17.46 -6.54 25.16
CA TYR A 209 -16.90 -7.88 25.06
C TYR A 209 -15.36 -7.90 25.06
N LEU A 210 -14.67 -6.84 24.61
CA LEU A 210 -13.20 -6.77 24.71
C LEU A 210 -12.76 -6.60 26.16
N LEU A 211 -13.45 -5.73 26.91
CA LEU A 211 -13.23 -5.55 28.34
C LEU A 211 -13.52 -6.85 29.12
N GLN A 212 -14.54 -7.60 28.71
CA GLN A 212 -14.85 -8.92 29.26
C GLN A 212 -13.77 -9.96 28.92
N MET A 213 -13.35 -10.10 27.65
CA MET A 213 -12.27 -11.02 27.23
C MET A 213 -10.95 -10.72 27.92
N GLN A 214 -10.68 -9.45 28.23
CA GLN A 214 -9.52 -9.03 29.02
C GLN A 214 -9.65 -9.41 30.50
N ALA A 215 -10.83 -9.24 31.09
CA ALA A 215 -11.10 -9.64 32.48
C ALA A 215 -11.07 -11.17 32.66
N ASP A 216 -11.53 -11.92 31.67
CA ASP A 216 -11.55 -13.39 31.65
C ASP A 216 -10.20 -14.03 31.29
N GLY A 217 -9.16 -13.23 30.99
CA GLY A 217 -7.85 -13.74 30.58
C GLY A 217 -7.85 -14.45 29.22
N MET A 218 -8.81 -14.14 28.35
CA MET A 218 -8.96 -14.69 26.99
C MET A 218 -8.23 -13.87 25.91
N LEU A 219 -7.67 -12.71 26.28
CA LEU A 219 -6.57 -12.11 25.54
C LEU A 219 -5.26 -12.87 25.88
N PRO A 220 -4.28 -12.97 24.96
CA PRO A 220 -3.06 -13.71 25.23
C PRO A 220 -2.34 -13.11 26.44
N PRO A 221 -1.95 -13.92 27.45
CA PRO A 221 -1.17 -13.39 28.56
C PRO A 221 0.13 -12.81 28.02
N VAL A 222 0.45 -11.60 28.48
CA VAL A 222 1.57 -10.77 28.03
C VAL A 222 2.89 -11.33 28.61
N GLN A 223 3.26 -12.53 28.14
CA GLN A 223 4.35 -13.35 28.66
C GLN A 223 5.71 -12.83 28.20
N GLY A 224 6.46 -12.25 29.15
CA GLY A 224 7.92 -12.21 29.07
C GLY A 224 8.54 -13.54 29.52
N PRO A 225 9.88 -13.70 29.43
CA PRO A 225 10.56 -14.89 29.92
C PRO A 225 10.34 -15.04 31.44
N THR A 226 9.86 -16.21 31.86
CA THR A 226 9.46 -16.46 33.25
C THR A 226 10.66 -16.53 34.20
N SER A 227 10.86 -15.50 35.01
CA SER A 227 11.66 -15.61 36.23
C SER A 227 10.87 -16.38 37.29
N SER A 228 11.47 -17.43 37.85
CA SER A 228 10.81 -18.35 38.78
C SER A 228 10.55 -17.74 40.15
N ASN A 229 9.30 -17.79 40.63
CA ASN A 229 8.98 -18.27 41.98
C ASN A 229 7.47 -18.53 42.18
N SER A 230 7.12 -19.21 43.28
CA SER A 230 5.82 -19.88 43.50
C SER A 230 5.04 -19.24 44.69
N PRO A 231 3.89 -19.78 45.19
CA PRO A 231 2.58 -19.20 44.91
C PRO A 231 1.75 -18.86 46.17
N ASN A 232 0.50 -18.38 46.02
CA ASN A 232 -0.54 -18.57 47.05
C ASN A 232 -2.00 -18.35 46.57
N SER A 233 -2.94 -19.05 47.23
CA SER A 233 -4.41 -18.81 47.34
C SER A 233 -5.20 -18.34 46.10
N SER A 234 -6.10 -19.14 45.49
CA SER A 234 -7.50 -19.44 45.94
C SER A 234 -8.43 -18.20 45.99
N THR A 235 -9.71 -18.22 45.55
CA THR A 235 -10.67 -19.33 45.41
C THR A 235 -11.86 -18.93 44.48
N MET A 236 -12.66 -19.93 44.03
CA MET A 236 -14.15 -19.97 43.82
C MET A 236 -15.01 -18.67 43.71
N THR A 237 -16.15 -18.61 42.98
CA THR A 237 -17.07 -19.68 42.51
C THR A 237 -18.00 -19.26 41.33
N SER A 238 -18.18 -20.17 40.37
CA SER A 238 -19.43 -20.60 39.67
C SER A 238 -20.67 -19.71 39.39
N SER A 239 -21.31 -20.04 38.25
CA SER A 239 -22.78 -20.10 38.00
C SER A 239 -23.52 -18.81 37.58
N THR A 240 -24.62 -18.81 36.81
CA THR A 240 -25.42 -19.95 36.27
C THR A 240 -26.02 -19.66 34.86
N THR A 241 -26.45 -20.73 34.18
CA THR A 241 -27.15 -20.79 32.89
C THR A 241 -28.48 -20.03 32.80
N THR A 242 -28.93 -19.74 31.56
CA THR A 242 -30.20 -20.31 31.06
C THR A 242 -30.27 -20.36 29.52
N LYS A 243 -31.04 -21.32 28.98
CA LYS A 243 -31.39 -21.43 27.55
C LYS A 243 -32.82 -20.96 27.32
N SER A 244 -33.15 -20.55 26.10
CA SER A 244 -34.46 -20.87 25.51
C SER A 244 -34.31 -21.20 24.02
N THR A 245 -35.30 -21.88 23.45
CA THR A 245 -35.26 -22.43 22.09
C THR A 245 -36.42 -21.92 21.25
N GLY A 246 -36.17 -21.65 19.97
CA GLY A 246 -37.18 -21.30 18.97
C GLY A 246 -36.80 -21.89 17.62
N SER A 247 -37.74 -22.56 16.97
CA SER A 247 -37.53 -23.25 15.68
C SER A 247 -38.77 -23.08 14.81
N VAL A 248 -38.66 -23.47 13.53
CA VAL A 248 -39.71 -24.06 12.64
C VAL A 248 -39.72 -23.49 11.20
N SER A 249 -39.90 -24.43 10.26
CA SER A 249 -40.36 -24.32 8.87
C SER A 249 -39.41 -23.91 7.75
N ILE A 250 -39.46 -24.76 6.71
CA ILE A 250 -38.93 -24.62 5.36
C ILE A 250 -40.14 -24.64 4.43
N VAL A 251 -40.13 -23.87 3.33
CA VAL A 251 -41.02 -24.10 2.18
C VAL A 251 -40.17 -24.18 0.92
N SER A 252 -40.41 -25.21 0.11
CA SER A 252 -39.77 -25.43 -1.18
C SER A 252 -40.76 -25.18 -2.30
N SER A 253 -40.28 -24.60 -3.41
CA SER A 253 -40.94 -24.74 -4.70
C SER A 253 -39.89 -24.78 -5.81
N THR A 254 -40.20 -25.55 -6.85
CA THR A 254 -39.43 -25.69 -8.10
C THR A 254 -40.40 -25.48 -9.26
N VAL A 255 -39.88 -25.24 -10.49
CA VAL A 255 -40.30 -25.91 -11.74
C VAL A 255 -39.82 -25.16 -13.00
N SER A 256 -39.54 -25.95 -14.05
CA SER A 256 -39.49 -25.61 -15.48
C SER A 256 -38.27 -24.89 -16.08
N SER A 257 -37.97 -25.34 -17.29
CA SER A 257 -36.87 -24.97 -18.18
C SER A 257 -37.42 -24.50 -19.54
N SER A 258 -36.57 -23.87 -20.36
CA SER A 258 -36.68 -23.89 -21.83
C SER A 258 -35.28 -23.69 -22.43
N ALA A 259 -35.09 -23.95 -23.73
CA ALA A 259 -33.74 -24.16 -24.29
C ALA A 259 -33.52 -23.67 -25.74
N GLY A 260 -32.32 -23.12 -25.98
CA GLY A 260 -31.60 -23.13 -27.27
C GLY A 260 -32.00 -22.08 -28.32
N PRO A 261 -31.32 -22.04 -29.49
CA PRO A 261 -30.18 -22.88 -29.91
C PRO A 261 -28.91 -22.07 -30.30
N THR A 262 -28.00 -22.71 -31.06
CA THR A 262 -26.61 -22.32 -31.40
C THR A 262 -26.47 -21.60 -32.75
N HIS A 263 -25.28 -21.04 -33.04
CA HIS A 263 -24.57 -21.22 -34.33
C HIS A 263 -23.06 -20.88 -34.23
N THR A 264 -22.27 -21.24 -35.25
CA THR A 264 -20.79 -21.27 -35.26
C THR A 264 -20.18 -20.88 -36.62
N ALA A 265 -18.99 -20.25 -36.65
CA ALA A 265 -18.11 -20.22 -37.84
C ALA A 265 -16.62 -19.88 -37.57
N THR A 266 -15.76 -20.66 -38.21
CA THR A 266 -14.30 -20.53 -38.49
C THR A 266 -14.04 -19.54 -39.66
N SER A 267 -12.84 -19.22 -40.19
CA SER A 267 -11.39 -19.23 -39.82
C SER A 267 -10.58 -18.81 -41.07
N THR A 268 -9.40 -18.14 -40.98
CA THR A 268 -8.17 -18.38 -41.80
C THR A 268 -7.02 -17.37 -41.55
N VAL A 269 -5.83 -17.65 -42.11
CA VAL A 269 -4.52 -16.97 -41.90
C VAL A 269 -3.69 -16.97 -43.20
N LEU A 270 -2.79 -15.99 -43.42
CA LEU A 270 -1.68 -16.09 -44.39
C LEU A 270 -0.41 -15.29 -43.97
N ARG A 271 0.75 -15.56 -44.61
CA ARG A 271 2.12 -15.05 -44.31
C ARG A 271 2.93 -14.77 -45.60
N ARG A 272 3.96 -13.90 -45.55
CA ARG A 272 5.24 -13.99 -46.33
C ARG A 272 6.35 -13.05 -45.79
N ASN A 273 7.59 -13.16 -46.31
CA ASN A 273 8.88 -12.74 -45.70
C ASN A 273 9.86 -12.00 -46.68
N MET A 274 11.07 -11.63 -46.16
CA MET A 274 12.34 -11.16 -46.82
C MET A 274 12.44 -9.63 -47.09
N HIS A 275 13.48 -8.86 -46.66
CA HIS A 275 14.97 -8.84 -46.85
C HIS A 275 15.40 -8.01 -48.10
N MET A 276 16.47 -7.20 -48.17
CA MET A 276 17.56 -6.80 -47.21
C MET A 276 18.29 -5.48 -47.68
N HIS A 277 19.18 -4.89 -46.83
CA HIS A 277 20.30 -3.94 -47.16
C HIS A 277 19.97 -2.51 -47.71
N LEU A 278 20.85 -1.47 -47.64
CA LEU A 278 21.89 -1.03 -46.67
C LEU A 278 22.31 0.46 -46.95
N HIS A 279 23.00 1.11 -46.00
CA HIS A 279 23.78 2.39 -46.02
C HIS A 279 23.31 3.60 -45.17
N HIS A 280 24.28 4.46 -44.83
CA HIS A 280 24.22 5.58 -43.86
C HIS A 280 24.12 6.95 -44.54
N GLU A 281 23.48 7.90 -43.85
CA GLU A 281 24.10 9.15 -43.34
C GLU A 281 23.20 9.74 -42.23
N GLU A 282 23.75 10.55 -41.32
CA GLU A 282 22.98 11.34 -40.35
C GLU A 282 22.91 12.82 -40.80
N PRO A 283 21.84 13.53 -40.42
CA PRO A 283 22.02 14.43 -39.27
C PRO A 283 20.92 14.28 -38.21
N HIS A 284 21.17 14.87 -37.03
CA HIS A 284 20.25 14.86 -35.90
C HIS A 284 18.88 15.48 -36.24
N LEU A 285 17.83 14.69 -36.10
CA LEU A 285 16.45 15.18 -36.07
C LEU A 285 15.62 14.31 -35.10
N HIS A 286 14.57 14.90 -34.52
CA HIS A 286 13.68 14.23 -33.57
C HIS A 286 13.17 12.90 -34.12
N ARG A 287 13.74 11.78 -33.65
CA ARG A 287 13.32 10.44 -34.07
C ARG A 287 12.04 10.07 -33.33
N GLY A 288 10.93 10.64 -33.80
CA GLY A 288 9.62 10.55 -33.18
C GLY A 288 9.22 9.11 -32.85
N LEU A 289 8.39 8.99 -31.81
CA LEU A 289 7.83 7.74 -31.32
C LEU A 289 7.47 6.80 -32.48
N LYS A 290 8.29 5.76 -32.70
CA LYS A 290 7.87 4.63 -33.52
C LYS A 290 6.56 4.17 -32.89
N LYS A 291 5.46 4.23 -33.65
CA LYS A 291 4.16 3.72 -33.21
C LYS A 291 4.41 2.38 -32.54
N SER A 292 4.13 2.31 -31.22
CA SER A 292 4.02 1.02 -30.53
C SER A 292 3.16 0.14 -31.44
N PRO A 293 3.60 -1.10 -31.77
CA PRO A 293 2.89 -1.92 -32.72
C PRO A 293 1.43 -1.98 -32.27
N SER A 294 0.49 -1.68 -33.18
CA SER A 294 -0.94 -1.62 -32.89
C SER A 294 -1.51 -3.03 -32.70
N GLY A 295 -0.91 -3.77 -31.78
CA GLY A 295 -1.30 -5.08 -31.33
C GLY A 295 -2.55 -4.93 -30.51
N LYS A 296 -3.68 -5.16 -31.17
CA LYS A 296 -5.02 -5.43 -30.62
C LYS A 296 -5.00 -5.48 -29.09
N ASN A 297 -5.45 -4.40 -28.43
CA ASN A 297 -5.49 -4.32 -26.97
C ASN A 297 -5.97 -5.66 -26.41
N GLY A 298 -5.20 -6.22 -25.47
CA GLY A 298 -5.69 -7.36 -24.71
C GLY A 298 -7.03 -6.97 -24.09
N LYS A 299 -8.09 -7.76 -24.35
CA LYS A 299 -9.33 -7.66 -23.58
C LYS A 299 -8.94 -7.65 -22.11
N ALA A 300 -9.40 -6.64 -21.37
CA ALA A 300 -9.09 -6.48 -19.95
C ALA A 300 -9.33 -7.82 -19.24
N LEU A 301 -8.33 -8.25 -18.48
CA LEU A 301 -8.41 -9.49 -17.72
C LEU A 301 -9.13 -9.17 -16.42
N SER A 302 -10.15 -9.93 -16.04
CA SER A 302 -10.63 -9.89 -14.65
C SER A 302 -9.52 -10.35 -13.70
N GLY A 303 -9.58 -9.99 -12.42
CA GLY A 303 -8.63 -10.48 -11.43
C GLY A 303 -8.55 -12.02 -11.37
N ASP A 304 -9.66 -12.71 -11.64
CA ASP A 304 -9.73 -14.18 -11.81
C ASP A 304 -8.89 -14.67 -13.01
N GLU A 305 -8.99 -13.97 -14.14
CA GLU A 305 -8.16 -14.23 -15.32
C GLU A 305 -6.68 -13.90 -15.06
N VAL A 306 -6.36 -12.90 -14.22
CA VAL A 306 -4.98 -12.49 -13.84
C VAL A 306 -4.34 -13.48 -12.87
N PHE A 307 -4.93 -13.65 -11.69
CA PHE A 307 -4.37 -14.48 -10.62
C PHE A 307 -4.44 -15.97 -10.96
N GLY A 308 -5.47 -16.38 -11.69
CA GLY A 308 -5.71 -17.73 -12.18
C GLY A 308 -6.61 -18.54 -11.25
N THR A 309 -7.81 -18.89 -11.72
CA THR A 309 -8.83 -19.62 -10.95
C THR A 309 -8.42 -21.07 -10.61
N ARG A 310 -7.61 -21.25 -9.56
CA ARG A 310 -7.42 -22.57 -8.94
C ARG A 310 -8.71 -22.96 -8.20
N LYS A 311 -9.47 -23.92 -8.73
CA LYS A 311 -10.62 -24.55 -8.04
C LYS A 311 -10.23 -25.43 -6.83
N SER A 312 -9.06 -25.19 -6.22
CA SER A 312 -8.42 -26.16 -5.31
C SER A 312 -7.31 -25.57 -4.42
N SER A 313 -7.29 -24.26 -4.16
CA SER A 313 -6.25 -23.64 -3.32
C SER A 313 -6.79 -22.96 -2.08
N ASP A 314 -5.92 -22.95 -1.07
CA ASP A 314 -5.79 -22.18 0.18
C ASP A 314 -6.33 -20.73 0.25
N GLY A 315 -7.16 -20.23 -0.67
CA GLY A 315 -7.64 -18.84 -0.64
C GLY A 315 -6.55 -17.79 -0.93
N TRP A 316 -5.29 -18.22 -1.03
CA TRP A 316 -4.12 -17.43 -1.43
C TRP A 316 -3.94 -17.44 -2.95
N ASN A 317 -3.55 -16.29 -3.51
CA ASN A 317 -3.26 -16.15 -4.94
C ASN A 317 -1.86 -16.65 -5.35
N GLY A 318 -1.07 -17.21 -4.42
CA GLY A 318 0.28 -17.75 -4.70
C GLY A 318 1.37 -16.68 -4.89
N ARG A 319 1.16 -15.46 -4.38
CA ARG A 319 2.07 -14.30 -4.52
C ARG A 319 2.21 -13.55 -3.20
N LEU A 320 3.34 -12.87 -2.99
CA LEU A 320 3.56 -11.92 -1.90
C LEU A 320 3.33 -10.49 -2.39
N LEU A 321 2.67 -9.65 -1.59
CA LEU A 321 2.63 -8.20 -1.77
C LEU A 321 3.14 -7.50 -0.50
N TYR A 322 4.27 -6.81 -0.59
CA TYR A 322 4.82 -5.98 0.48
C TYR A 322 4.25 -4.57 0.41
N ILE A 323 3.90 -4.00 1.56
CA ILE A 323 3.32 -2.66 1.71
C ILE A 323 4.29 -1.71 2.42
N GLY A 324 4.50 -0.52 1.85
CA GLY A 324 5.35 0.54 2.40
C GLY A 324 4.71 1.37 3.53
N ASN A 325 5.52 2.21 4.17
CA ASN A 325 5.10 3.12 5.25
C ASN A 325 4.68 4.51 4.72
N GLY A 326 4.25 5.39 5.62
CA GLY A 326 3.92 6.80 5.33
C GLY A 326 4.73 7.76 6.21
N GLY A 327 5.28 8.82 5.62
CA GLY A 327 6.16 9.79 6.30
C GLY A 327 7.30 9.15 7.11
N GLN A 328 7.71 9.82 8.18
CA GLN A 328 8.74 9.36 9.12
C GLN A 328 8.18 8.37 10.19
N ARG A 329 6.98 7.81 9.99
CA ARG A 329 6.28 6.92 10.93
C ARG A 329 6.97 5.56 11.04
N GLY A 330 7.24 5.14 12.27
CA GLY A 330 7.72 3.80 12.61
C GLY A 330 6.58 2.89 13.05
N PHE A 331 5.75 2.40 12.11
CA PHE A 331 4.71 1.40 12.43
C PHE A 331 4.20 0.64 11.20
N VAL A 332 3.90 -0.64 11.41
CA VAL A 332 3.36 -1.58 10.42
C VAL A 332 2.10 -1.00 9.74
N PRO A 333 1.96 -1.04 8.40
CA PRO A 333 0.83 -0.45 7.68
C PRO A 333 -0.43 -1.34 7.73
N LEU A 334 -0.93 -1.62 8.94
CA LEU A 334 -2.00 -2.61 9.21
C LEU A 334 -3.27 -2.39 8.36
N THR A 335 -3.73 -1.15 8.18
CA THR A 335 -4.91 -0.81 7.37
C THR A 335 -4.74 -1.19 5.89
N ASP A 336 -3.57 -0.92 5.30
CA ASP A 336 -3.28 -1.28 3.91
C ASP A 336 -3.02 -2.79 3.75
N LEU A 337 -2.47 -3.48 4.76
CA LEU A 337 -2.40 -4.96 4.77
C LEU A 337 -3.80 -5.58 4.72
N LYS A 338 -4.70 -5.12 5.61
CA LYS A 338 -6.13 -5.51 5.67
C LYS A 338 -6.82 -5.29 4.31
N GLN A 339 -6.67 -4.10 3.72
CA GLN A 339 -7.25 -3.75 2.43
C GLN A 339 -6.72 -4.61 1.28
N ALA A 340 -5.38 -4.76 1.17
CA ALA A 340 -4.73 -5.49 0.10
C ALA A 340 -5.02 -7.01 0.15
N MET A 341 -5.10 -7.61 1.34
CA MET A 341 -5.56 -9.00 1.48
C MET A 341 -7.01 -9.13 1.02
N SER A 342 -7.90 -8.22 1.45
CA SER A 342 -9.32 -8.30 1.11
C SER A 342 -9.55 -8.27 -0.41
N ARG A 343 -9.02 -7.25 -1.09
CA ARG A 343 -9.28 -6.97 -2.52
C ARG A 343 -8.56 -7.90 -3.51
N HIS A 344 -7.47 -8.56 -3.10
CA HIS A 344 -6.58 -9.28 -4.05
C HIS A 344 -6.09 -10.66 -3.60
N ARG A 345 -6.30 -11.06 -2.32
CA ARG A 345 -5.89 -12.37 -1.77
C ARG A 345 -4.39 -12.70 -1.89
N PHE A 346 -3.52 -11.68 -1.85
CA PHE A 346 -2.08 -11.88 -1.62
C PHE A 346 -1.81 -12.38 -0.20
N ALA A 347 -0.68 -13.06 -0.01
CA ALA A 347 0.00 -12.99 1.28
C ALA A 347 0.58 -11.58 1.39
N VAL A 348 0.25 -10.84 2.43
CA VAL A 348 0.62 -9.42 2.57
C VAL A 348 1.65 -9.24 3.67
N ALA A 349 2.63 -8.36 3.48
CA ALA A 349 3.67 -8.11 4.49
C ALA A 349 4.02 -6.63 4.62
N GLY A 350 4.50 -6.23 5.79
CA GLY A 350 4.92 -4.86 6.09
C GLY A 350 5.78 -4.81 7.36
N SER A 351 6.31 -3.64 7.70
CA SER A 351 7.14 -3.47 8.90
C SER A 351 7.00 -2.10 9.55
N ASN A 352 7.57 -1.94 10.75
CA ASN A 352 7.75 -0.66 11.43
C ASN A 352 8.88 0.21 10.84
N ALA A 353 9.49 -0.18 9.72
CA ALA A 353 10.61 0.53 9.10
C ALA A 353 11.90 0.64 9.96
N GLY A 354 12.02 -0.11 11.06
CA GLY A 354 13.21 -0.16 11.93
C GLY A 354 13.15 0.69 13.20
N HIS A 355 12.05 1.39 13.45
CA HIS A 355 11.86 2.21 14.65
C HIS A 355 10.38 2.29 15.06
N PHE A 356 10.09 2.97 16.16
CA PHE A 356 8.73 3.27 16.60
C PHE A 356 8.52 4.78 16.70
N SER A 357 7.55 5.31 15.96
CA SER A 357 7.19 6.74 15.97
C SER A 357 5.86 7.04 15.29
N THR A 358 5.22 8.13 15.72
CA THR A 358 4.17 8.84 14.96
C THR A 358 4.71 9.38 13.62
N THR A 359 3.85 9.76 12.67
CA THR A 359 4.27 10.31 11.36
C THR A 359 5.02 11.65 11.50
N GLY A 360 4.98 12.28 12.67
CA GLY A 360 5.77 13.49 12.98
C GLY A 360 7.07 13.23 13.75
N GLY A 361 7.33 12.01 14.22
CA GLY A 361 8.51 11.70 15.03
C GLY A 361 9.77 11.51 14.19
N THR A 362 10.83 12.25 14.51
CA THR A 362 12.14 12.21 13.83
C THR A 362 13.33 11.99 14.77
N THR A 363 13.07 11.87 16.08
CA THR A 363 14.11 11.67 17.13
C THR A 363 14.82 10.33 17.02
N TRP A 364 14.25 9.34 16.32
CA TRP A 364 14.91 8.08 15.99
C TRP A 364 16.18 8.26 15.14
N ALA A 365 16.28 9.37 14.38
CA ALA A 365 17.46 9.72 13.57
C ALA A 365 18.56 10.47 14.34
N LEU A 366 18.34 10.79 15.63
CA LEU A 366 19.29 11.51 16.49
C LEU A 366 20.20 10.55 17.27
N GLY A 367 21.50 10.75 17.22
CA GLY A 367 22.48 9.97 17.99
C GLY A 367 22.97 8.70 17.28
N PRO A 368 23.62 7.77 18.01
CA PRO A 368 24.43 6.71 17.42
C PRO A 368 23.65 5.71 16.56
N GLN A 369 22.36 5.50 16.84
CA GLN A 369 21.48 4.63 16.06
C GLN A 369 20.94 5.29 14.77
N GLY A 370 21.06 6.62 14.63
CA GLY A 370 20.37 7.37 13.57
C GLY A 370 20.75 6.96 12.14
N ALA A 371 22.02 6.60 11.90
CA ALA A 371 22.49 6.13 10.60
C ALA A 371 21.99 4.72 10.24
N ASP A 372 21.79 3.86 11.24
CA ASP A 372 21.20 2.52 11.08
C ASP A 372 19.68 2.61 10.89
N ALA A 373 19.00 3.36 11.75
CA ALA A 373 17.54 3.54 11.68
C ALA A 373 17.12 4.22 10.37
N ALA A 374 17.88 5.21 9.89
CA ALA A 374 17.64 5.81 8.57
C ALA A 374 17.88 4.82 7.43
N ARG A 375 18.82 3.87 7.56
CA ARG A 375 19.05 2.82 6.55
C ARG A 375 17.89 1.83 6.53
N ASP A 376 17.39 1.43 7.70
CA ASP A 376 16.20 0.60 7.82
C ASP A 376 14.99 1.28 7.21
N TRP A 377 14.71 2.52 7.60
CA TRP A 377 13.56 3.29 7.12
C TRP A 377 13.59 3.52 5.60
N SER A 378 14.78 3.70 5.02
CA SER A 378 14.96 4.00 3.59
C SER A 378 14.97 2.75 2.69
N ASN A 379 15.50 1.61 3.17
CA ASN A 379 15.71 0.42 2.32
C ASN A 379 15.84 -0.91 3.07
N ARG A 380 16.62 -0.98 4.16
CA ARG A 380 17.03 -2.27 4.76
C ARG A 380 15.87 -3.01 5.45
N ALA A 381 14.90 -2.29 6.05
CA ALA A 381 13.75 -2.91 6.70
C ALA A 381 12.84 -3.65 5.71
N VAL A 382 12.61 -3.07 4.53
CA VAL A 382 11.82 -3.69 3.46
C VAL A 382 12.47 -5.01 3.02
N HIS A 383 13.79 -4.99 2.80
CA HIS A 383 14.55 -6.17 2.39
C HIS A 383 14.46 -7.31 3.41
N VAL A 384 14.85 -7.08 4.67
CA VAL A 384 14.90 -8.16 5.68
C VAL A 384 13.51 -8.71 6.01
N ALA A 385 12.50 -7.84 6.13
CA ALA A 385 11.12 -8.26 6.36
C ALA A 385 10.57 -9.06 5.18
N ARG A 386 10.93 -8.71 3.93
CA ARG A 386 10.57 -9.47 2.72
C ARG A 386 11.23 -10.85 2.66
N GLN A 387 12.49 -10.99 3.09
CA GLN A 387 13.14 -12.32 3.16
C GLN A 387 12.49 -13.20 4.23
N ALA A 388 12.31 -12.68 5.46
CA ALA A 388 11.63 -13.40 6.52
C ALA A 388 10.19 -13.80 6.13
N SER A 389 9.47 -12.93 5.42
CA SER A 389 8.12 -13.23 4.91
C SER A 389 8.10 -14.41 3.92
N LEU A 390 9.15 -14.63 3.13
CA LEU A 390 9.23 -15.83 2.28
C LEU A 390 9.41 -17.10 3.12
N GLU A 391 10.31 -17.09 4.10
CA GLU A 391 10.55 -18.27 4.95
C GLU A 391 9.26 -18.66 5.71
N VAL A 392 8.50 -17.67 6.21
CA VAL A 392 7.18 -17.91 6.82
C VAL A 392 6.16 -18.49 5.81
N ILE A 393 6.11 -17.96 4.59
CA ILE A 393 5.22 -18.45 3.52
C ILE A 393 5.54 -19.91 3.15
N ASP A 394 6.82 -20.24 2.97
CA ASP A 394 7.25 -21.59 2.59
C ASP A 394 7.07 -22.61 3.75
N LEU A 395 7.20 -22.18 5.01
CA LEU A 395 6.86 -23.00 6.18
C LEU A 395 5.35 -23.23 6.30
N PHE A 396 4.52 -22.21 6.05
CA PHE A 396 3.07 -22.30 6.28
C PHE A 396 2.29 -23.03 5.16
N TYR A 397 2.62 -22.77 3.90
CA TYR A 397 1.96 -23.38 2.73
C TYR A 397 2.72 -24.58 2.13
N GLY A 398 4.00 -24.74 2.50
CA GLY A 398 4.95 -25.68 1.91
C GLY A 398 5.71 -25.06 0.72
N SER A 399 7.03 -25.25 0.70
CA SER A 399 7.99 -24.69 -0.28
C SER A 399 7.68 -24.91 -1.77
N THR A 400 6.79 -25.84 -2.12
CA THR A 400 6.37 -26.08 -3.52
C THR A 400 4.99 -25.49 -3.88
N ALA A 401 4.39 -24.68 -2.99
CA ALA A 401 3.09 -24.05 -3.19
C ALA A 401 3.18 -22.82 -4.11
N GLY A 402 4.19 -21.97 -3.90
CA GLY A 402 4.44 -20.76 -4.68
C GLY A 402 4.93 -21.00 -6.12
N THR A 403 5.56 -22.14 -6.38
CA THR A 403 6.33 -22.49 -7.60
C THR A 403 5.52 -22.63 -8.90
N ARG A 404 4.24 -22.23 -8.92
CA ARG A 404 3.26 -22.78 -9.88
C ARG A 404 2.22 -21.78 -10.41
N VAL A 405 2.70 -20.69 -11.04
CA VAL A 405 1.94 -19.99 -12.10
C VAL A 405 1.97 -20.88 -13.36
N LYS A 406 1.11 -21.91 -13.35
CA LYS A 406 1.12 -22.98 -14.37
C LYS A 406 0.67 -22.43 -15.74
N GLY A 407 1.63 -22.17 -16.62
CA GLY A 407 1.39 -21.56 -17.93
C GLY A 407 2.04 -20.20 -18.12
N ASP A 408 2.85 -19.73 -17.16
CA ASP A 408 3.82 -18.64 -17.37
C ASP A 408 4.68 -18.97 -18.62
N PRO A 409 4.65 -18.16 -19.70
CA PRO A 409 5.42 -18.39 -20.91
C PRO A 409 6.90 -17.99 -20.75
N ASN A 410 7.26 -17.37 -19.63
CA ASN A 410 8.55 -16.80 -19.33
C ASN A 410 9.05 -17.26 -17.94
N PRO A 411 9.10 -18.58 -17.67
CA PRO A 411 9.54 -19.12 -16.38
C PRO A 411 10.95 -18.60 -16.08
N SER A 412 11.08 -17.83 -15.00
CA SER A 412 12.27 -17.04 -14.74
C SER A 412 13.46 -17.94 -14.41
N LYS A 413 14.46 -17.96 -15.29
CA LYS A 413 15.80 -18.54 -15.05
C LYS A 413 16.58 -17.94 -13.85
N PHE A 414 15.93 -17.10 -13.05
CA PHE A 414 16.49 -16.39 -11.90
C PHE A 414 16.18 -17.10 -10.58
N SER A 415 15.10 -17.89 -10.54
CA SER A 415 15.02 -19.15 -9.78
C SER A 415 13.72 -19.83 -10.20
N PRO A 416 13.74 -21.10 -10.68
CA PRO A 416 12.52 -21.83 -10.98
C PRO A 416 11.71 -22.17 -9.71
N ASP A 417 12.30 -21.97 -8.52
CA ASP A 417 11.77 -22.38 -7.22
C ASP A 417 11.17 -21.21 -6.41
N ARG A 418 11.39 -19.94 -6.81
CA ARG A 418 11.03 -18.76 -6.00
C ARG A 418 9.59 -18.27 -6.21
N LEU A 419 8.95 -17.84 -5.12
CA LEU A 419 7.72 -17.05 -5.13
C LEU A 419 7.85 -15.74 -5.94
N ARG A 420 6.77 -15.34 -6.62
CA ARG A 420 6.60 -13.98 -7.17
C ARG A 420 6.32 -12.98 -6.05
N SER A 421 7.10 -11.90 -5.98
CA SER A 421 6.96 -10.86 -4.97
C SER A 421 6.64 -9.51 -5.61
N TYR A 422 5.72 -8.77 -5.01
CA TYR A 422 5.30 -7.44 -5.45
C TYR A 422 5.48 -6.42 -4.33
N TYR A 423 5.65 -5.15 -4.69
CA TYR A 423 5.70 -4.02 -3.76
C TYR A 423 4.60 -3.00 -4.09
N SER A 424 4.00 -2.38 -3.07
CA SER A 424 3.11 -1.24 -3.20
C SER A 424 3.33 -0.23 -2.06
N GLY A 425 3.58 1.04 -2.39
CA GLY A 425 3.73 2.10 -1.39
C GLY A 425 3.51 3.49 -1.98
N CYS A 426 3.21 4.47 -1.13
CA CYS A 426 3.11 5.88 -1.53
C CYS A 426 3.83 6.79 -0.53
N SER A 427 4.18 8.03 -0.90
CA SER A 427 4.89 8.97 -0.02
C SER A 427 6.27 8.43 0.36
N ALA A 428 6.58 8.30 1.66
CA ALA A 428 7.75 7.57 2.16
C ALA A 428 7.80 6.12 1.63
N GLY A 429 6.67 5.42 1.53
CA GLY A 429 6.57 4.11 0.88
C GLY A 429 6.89 4.15 -0.63
N GLY A 430 6.62 5.27 -1.29
CA GLY A 430 7.07 5.49 -2.66
C GLY A 430 8.60 5.58 -2.76
N ALA A 431 9.23 6.25 -1.78
CA ALA A 431 10.69 6.28 -1.66
C ALA A 431 11.26 4.90 -1.29
N GLN A 432 10.72 4.21 -0.28
CA GLN A 432 11.12 2.85 0.12
C GLN A 432 11.07 1.85 -1.04
N GLY A 433 10.03 1.90 -1.88
CA GLY A 433 9.93 1.08 -3.09
C GLY A 433 11.06 1.36 -4.08
N PHE A 434 11.41 2.63 -4.32
CA PHE A 434 12.61 2.98 -5.08
C PHE A 434 13.91 2.60 -4.34
N GLY A 435 13.92 2.60 -3.01
CA GLY A 435 15.04 2.18 -2.16
C GLY A 435 15.38 0.71 -2.38
N SER A 436 14.37 -0.17 -2.39
CA SER A 436 14.52 -1.57 -2.80
C SER A 436 14.92 -1.70 -4.28
N VAL A 437 14.34 -0.93 -5.20
CA VAL A 437 14.73 -0.96 -6.63
C VAL A 437 16.19 -0.58 -6.86
N GLN A 438 16.72 0.39 -6.12
CA GLN A 438 18.10 0.88 -6.24
C GLN A 438 19.13 0.02 -5.49
N ASN A 439 18.80 -0.50 -4.30
CA ASN A 439 19.75 -1.19 -3.42
C ASN A 439 19.57 -2.72 -3.40
N TYR A 440 18.34 -3.21 -3.58
CA TYR A 440 17.95 -4.62 -3.50
C TYR A 440 17.16 -5.06 -4.76
N PRO A 441 17.73 -4.90 -5.98
CA PRO A 441 17.03 -4.99 -7.26
C PRO A 441 16.38 -6.36 -7.59
N GLU A 442 16.58 -7.35 -6.72
CA GLU A 442 16.09 -8.72 -6.85
C GLU A 442 14.79 -8.99 -6.07
N ASP A 443 14.44 -8.18 -5.06
CA ASP A 443 13.40 -8.49 -4.06
C ASP A 443 11.98 -8.60 -4.65
N PHE A 444 11.67 -7.80 -5.67
CA PHE A 444 10.33 -7.68 -6.23
C PHE A 444 10.33 -7.88 -7.75
N ASP A 445 9.41 -8.70 -8.25
CA ASP A 445 9.15 -8.92 -9.67
C ASP A 445 8.36 -7.74 -10.28
N GLY A 446 7.51 -7.08 -9.49
CA GLY A 446 6.77 -5.87 -9.87
C GLY A 446 6.64 -4.87 -8.71
N VAL A 447 6.78 -3.58 -9.00
CA VAL A 447 6.78 -2.49 -8.02
C VAL A 447 5.75 -1.41 -8.40
N LEU A 448 4.89 -1.02 -7.45
CA LEU A 448 4.01 0.14 -7.54
C LEU A 448 4.46 1.21 -6.53
N VAL A 449 4.73 2.43 -7.00
CA VAL A 449 5.17 3.56 -6.17
C VAL A 449 4.39 4.83 -6.48
N GLY A 450 3.78 5.40 -5.45
CA GLY A 450 3.02 6.66 -5.52
C GLY A 450 3.74 7.82 -4.88
N ALA A 451 3.59 9.02 -5.45
CA ALA A 451 4.06 10.30 -4.91
C ALA A 451 5.35 10.20 -4.08
N PRO A 452 6.45 9.67 -4.63
CA PRO A 452 7.57 9.15 -3.85
C PRO A 452 8.40 10.28 -3.23
N ALA A 453 8.78 10.11 -1.96
CA ALA A 453 9.66 11.03 -1.22
C ALA A 453 11.16 10.91 -1.60
N ILE A 454 11.44 10.67 -2.88
CA ILE A 454 12.80 10.65 -3.47
C ILE A 454 13.42 12.05 -3.50
N TYR A 455 14.74 12.12 -3.56
CA TYR A 455 15.55 13.29 -3.23
C TYR A 455 15.26 13.83 -1.82
N PHE A 456 15.09 12.94 -0.84
CA PHE A 456 14.44 13.27 0.44
C PHE A 456 14.94 14.55 1.13
N ASN A 457 16.25 14.82 1.20
CA ASN A 457 16.70 16.10 1.79
C ASN A 457 16.19 17.31 0.99
N ARG A 458 16.25 17.31 -0.35
CA ARG A 458 15.61 18.33 -1.22
C ARG A 458 14.10 18.49 -0.91
N VAL A 459 13.36 17.38 -0.74
CA VAL A 459 11.92 17.42 -0.39
C VAL A 459 11.69 18.17 0.91
N ASN A 460 12.48 17.89 1.96
CA ASN A 460 12.33 18.53 3.26
C ASN A 460 12.56 20.06 3.18
N HIS A 461 13.63 20.54 2.52
CA HIS A 461 13.82 21.99 2.33
C HIS A 461 12.74 22.64 1.44
N GLY A 462 12.28 21.94 0.39
CA GLY A 462 11.17 22.39 -0.45
C GLY A 462 9.85 22.52 0.33
N GLN A 463 9.54 21.56 1.22
CA GLN A 463 8.38 21.64 2.12
C GLN A 463 8.47 22.84 3.07
N ILE A 464 9.63 23.10 3.66
CA ILE A 464 9.86 24.24 4.56
C ILE A 464 9.67 25.56 3.82
N HIS A 465 10.28 25.71 2.65
CA HIS A 465 10.15 26.92 1.84
C HIS A 465 8.69 27.24 1.51
N THR A 466 7.97 26.24 1.01
CA THR A 466 6.56 26.33 0.58
C THR A 466 5.63 26.70 1.72
N GLN A 467 5.81 26.09 2.89
CA GLN A 467 5.01 26.36 4.09
C GLN A 467 5.42 27.65 4.81
N GLY A 468 6.69 28.07 4.68
CA GLY A 468 7.16 29.39 5.09
C GLY A 468 6.36 30.50 4.43
N ARG A 469 5.96 30.34 3.15
CA ARG A 469 5.11 31.31 2.43
C ARG A 469 3.72 31.47 3.01
N HIS A 470 3.23 30.49 3.78
CA HIS A 470 1.92 30.52 4.45
C HIS A 470 2.01 30.65 5.98
N ARG A 471 3.21 30.77 6.56
CA ARG A 471 3.41 31.03 7.99
C ARG A 471 3.45 32.54 8.24
N LYS A 472 2.43 33.09 8.90
CA LYS A 472 2.30 34.56 9.22
C LYS A 472 3.61 35.23 9.69
N LYS A 473 4.37 34.58 10.58
CA LYS A 473 5.67 35.09 11.10
C LYS A 473 6.74 35.27 10.02
N VAL A 474 6.73 34.44 8.97
CA VAL A 474 7.74 34.34 7.93
C VAL A 474 7.34 35.15 6.70
N ALA A 475 6.09 34.98 6.24
CA ALA A 475 5.57 35.69 5.08
C ALA A 475 5.28 37.18 5.32
N GLY A 476 5.03 37.59 6.57
CA GLY A 476 4.76 38.98 6.93
C GLY A 476 3.60 39.58 6.13
N ALA A 477 3.82 40.69 5.44
CA ALA A 477 2.85 41.32 4.55
C ALA A 477 2.50 40.47 3.31
N GLY A 478 3.32 39.49 2.93
CA GLY A 478 3.00 38.51 1.89
C GLY A 478 2.00 37.44 2.31
N TYR A 479 1.59 37.40 3.59
CA TYR A 479 0.56 36.47 4.05
C TYR A 479 -0.83 36.85 3.55
N PHE A 480 -1.58 35.86 3.06
CA PHE A 480 -2.96 35.99 2.62
C PHE A 480 -3.82 34.85 3.21
N ASP A 481 -5.15 35.02 3.19
CA ASP A 481 -6.06 33.97 3.67
C ASP A 481 -5.96 32.72 2.77
N ILE A 482 -5.71 31.58 3.40
CA ILE A 482 -5.53 30.30 2.72
C ILE A 482 -6.78 29.87 1.91
N ASN A 483 -7.96 30.36 2.30
CA ASN A 483 -9.21 30.15 1.57
C ASN A 483 -9.19 30.71 0.12
N LEU A 484 -8.32 31.70 -0.16
CA LEU A 484 -8.15 32.23 -1.51
C LEU A 484 -7.59 31.18 -2.49
N LEU A 485 -6.77 30.23 -2.00
CA LEU A 485 -6.24 29.13 -2.82
C LEU A 485 -7.36 28.25 -3.38
N ILE A 486 -8.36 27.90 -2.56
CA ILE A 486 -9.47 27.03 -2.92
C ILE A 486 -10.67 27.79 -3.52
N THR A 487 -10.57 29.11 -3.68
CA THR A 487 -11.59 30.00 -4.27
C THR A 487 -11.03 30.81 -5.45
N SER A 488 -10.62 32.07 -5.27
CA SER A 488 -10.27 32.96 -6.38
C SER A 488 -9.09 32.48 -7.22
N VAL A 489 -8.06 31.92 -6.57
CA VAL A 489 -6.90 31.30 -7.24
C VAL A 489 -7.34 30.07 -8.03
N ARG A 490 -8.11 29.17 -7.41
CA ARG A 490 -8.64 27.96 -8.06
C ARG A 490 -9.50 28.30 -9.27
N ASP A 491 -10.41 29.26 -9.16
CA ASP A 491 -11.32 29.64 -10.24
C ASP A 491 -10.58 30.31 -11.41
N LEU A 492 -9.55 31.11 -11.12
CA LEU A 492 -8.63 31.65 -12.12
C LEU A 492 -7.86 30.54 -12.84
N VAL A 493 -7.29 29.60 -12.08
CA VAL A 493 -6.53 28.46 -12.62
C VAL A 493 -7.44 27.55 -13.45
N LEU A 494 -8.70 27.34 -13.06
CA LEU A 494 -9.71 26.68 -13.88
C LEU A 494 -10.05 27.45 -15.16
N GLU A 495 -10.19 28.77 -15.09
CA GLU A 495 -10.50 29.60 -16.25
C GLU A 495 -9.40 29.58 -17.32
N GLN A 496 -8.14 29.38 -16.92
CA GLN A 496 -6.98 29.36 -17.81
C GLN A 496 -6.51 27.94 -18.21
N CYS A 497 -6.63 26.94 -17.34
CA CYS A 497 -6.03 25.61 -17.54
C CYS A 497 -7.01 24.47 -17.86
N ASP A 498 -8.28 24.56 -17.45
CA ASP A 498 -9.23 23.42 -17.52
C ASP A 498 -9.44 22.95 -18.96
N ALA A 499 -9.74 23.90 -19.87
CA ALA A 499 -10.06 23.60 -21.27
C ALA A 499 -8.87 23.16 -22.16
N LEU A 500 -7.64 23.05 -21.64
CA LEU A 500 -6.45 22.73 -22.43
C LEU A 500 -6.50 21.33 -23.06
N ASP A 501 -7.08 20.36 -22.36
CA ASP A 501 -7.26 18.99 -22.89
C ASP A 501 -8.47 18.82 -23.82
N GLY A 502 -9.23 19.91 -24.05
CA GLY A 502 -10.37 19.97 -24.96
C GLY A 502 -11.75 19.90 -24.29
N LEU A 503 -11.81 19.88 -22.95
CA LEU A 503 -13.06 19.83 -22.19
C LEU A 503 -13.00 20.75 -20.96
N LYS A 504 -14.12 21.36 -20.57
CA LYS A 504 -14.24 22.17 -19.35
C LYS A 504 -15.10 21.41 -18.33
N ASP A 505 -14.46 20.69 -17.41
CA ASP A 505 -15.11 19.82 -16.42
C ASP A 505 -14.59 19.96 -14.98
N GLY A 506 -13.59 20.82 -14.74
CA GLY A 506 -12.98 21.01 -13.43
C GLY A 506 -11.88 19.98 -13.10
N VAL A 507 -11.19 19.43 -14.11
CA VAL A 507 -10.08 18.48 -13.96
C VAL A 507 -9.00 18.79 -14.99
N ILE A 508 -8.02 19.59 -14.57
CA ILE A 508 -6.88 19.98 -15.41
C ILE A 508 -6.00 18.75 -15.72
N ASN A 509 -6.10 18.19 -16.93
CA ASN A 509 -5.21 17.09 -17.36
C ASN A 509 -3.79 17.58 -17.67
N GLU A 510 -3.61 18.90 -17.88
CA GLU A 510 -2.37 19.55 -18.32
C GLU A 510 -1.69 20.44 -17.26
N ALA A 511 -1.77 20.08 -15.98
CA ALA A 511 -1.25 20.91 -14.89
C ALA A 511 0.28 21.11 -14.92
N TYR A 512 1.04 20.26 -15.64
CA TYR A 512 2.47 20.46 -15.85
C TYR A 512 2.76 21.52 -16.91
N THR A 513 2.04 21.50 -18.04
CA THR A 513 2.20 22.46 -19.15
C THR A 513 1.55 23.81 -18.85
N CYS A 514 0.46 23.85 -18.08
CA CYS A 514 -0.20 25.11 -17.73
C CYS A 514 0.70 26.01 -16.86
N LYS A 515 0.69 27.30 -17.21
CA LYS A 515 1.38 28.39 -16.51
C LYS A 515 0.39 29.55 -16.35
N PRO A 516 -0.49 29.50 -15.35
CA PRO A 516 -1.52 30.52 -15.16
C PRO A 516 -0.90 31.88 -14.84
N ASP A 517 -1.45 32.92 -15.44
CA ASP A 517 -1.18 34.30 -15.06
C ASP A 517 -2.06 34.70 -13.88
N PHE A 518 -1.42 35.08 -12.77
CA PHE A 518 -2.09 35.51 -11.54
C PHE A 518 -2.32 37.03 -11.48
N ASP A 519 -1.85 37.85 -12.42
CA ASP A 519 -2.07 39.31 -12.41
C ASP A 519 -3.54 39.76 -12.39
N PRO A 520 -4.53 39.01 -12.94
CA PRO A 520 -5.95 39.32 -12.72
C PRO A 520 -6.38 39.33 -11.25
N LEU A 521 -5.66 38.67 -10.34
CA LEU A 521 -5.96 38.69 -8.90
C LEU A 521 -5.49 39.96 -8.19
N LEU A 522 -4.71 40.83 -8.83
CA LEU A 522 -4.24 42.07 -8.21
C LEU A 522 -5.41 43.00 -7.84
N CYS A 523 -5.48 43.43 -6.59
CA CYS A 523 -6.48 44.39 -6.12
C CYS A 523 -6.40 45.70 -6.93
N GLY A 524 -7.55 46.16 -7.44
CA GLY A 524 -7.66 47.32 -8.33
C GLY A 524 -7.40 47.03 -9.80
N SER A 525 -7.15 45.77 -10.21
CA SER A 525 -7.14 45.40 -11.63
C SER A 525 -8.55 45.45 -12.24
N THR A 526 -8.65 45.44 -13.56
CA THR A 526 -9.93 45.45 -14.29
C THR A 526 -10.65 44.09 -14.32
N SER A 527 -10.11 43.07 -13.65
CA SER A 527 -10.71 41.73 -13.59
C SER A 527 -11.84 41.64 -12.56
N LYS A 528 -12.71 40.63 -12.71
CA LYS A 528 -13.77 40.30 -11.73
C LYS A 528 -13.22 39.99 -10.34
N TRP A 529 -12.00 39.45 -10.24
CA TRP A 529 -11.35 39.15 -8.97
C TRP A 529 -10.68 40.41 -8.38
N GLY A 530 -9.97 41.19 -9.19
CA GLY A 530 -9.28 42.41 -8.76
C GLY A 530 -10.22 43.54 -8.30
N GLN A 531 -11.48 43.49 -8.72
CA GLN A 531 -12.56 44.39 -8.27
C GLN A 531 -13.22 43.94 -6.95
N ASP A 532 -13.00 42.70 -6.50
CA ASP A 532 -13.58 42.14 -5.27
C ASP A 532 -12.51 42.04 -4.17
N ALA A 533 -12.68 42.85 -3.12
CA ALA A 533 -11.79 42.89 -1.96
C ALA A 533 -11.77 41.58 -1.14
N ALA A 534 -12.70 40.65 -1.37
CA ALA A 534 -12.70 39.31 -0.77
C ALA A 534 -12.01 38.25 -1.66
N ALA A 535 -11.64 38.59 -2.89
CA ALA A 535 -11.04 37.67 -3.87
C ALA A 535 -9.64 38.10 -4.34
N CYS A 536 -9.30 39.39 -4.20
CA CYS A 536 -8.05 39.96 -4.68
C CYS A 536 -6.87 39.85 -3.68
N PHE A 537 -5.67 40.10 -4.20
CA PHE A 537 -4.39 40.08 -3.49
C PHE A 537 -3.71 41.45 -3.63
N ASP A 538 -3.07 41.96 -2.57
CA ASP A 538 -2.14 43.09 -2.73
C ASP A 538 -0.85 42.67 -3.48
N SER A 539 -0.02 43.63 -3.89
CA SER A 539 1.19 43.35 -4.68
C SER A 539 2.20 42.42 -3.99
N THR A 540 2.25 42.43 -2.65
CA THR A 540 3.13 41.60 -1.82
C THR A 540 2.56 40.19 -1.69
N GLN A 541 1.26 40.08 -1.42
CA GLN A 541 0.53 38.81 -1.36
C GLN A 541 0.56 38.10 -2.71
N LEU A 542 0.35 38.83 -3.81
CA LEU A 542 0.39 38.30 -5.18
C LEU A 542 1.80 37.83 -5.57
N ALA A 543 2.86 38.57 -5.19
CA ALA A 543 4.23 38.13 -5.39
C ALA A 543 4.52 36.81 -4.64
N ASN A 544 4.05 36.69 -3.39
CA ASN A 544 4.18 35.47 -2.60
C ASN A 544 3.37 34.28 -3.16
N LEU A 545 2.19 34.54 -3.74
CA LEU A 545 1.41 33.53 -4.48
C LEU A 545 2.14 33.03 -5.74
N LYS A 546 2.67 33.94 -6.57
CA LYS A 546 3.42 33.57 -7.80
C LYS A 546 4.64 32.70 -7.51
N GLU A 547 5.29 32.97 -6.39
CA GLU A 547 6.48 32.29 -5.89
C GLU A 547 6.20 30.86 -5.37
N LEU A 548 4.99 30.59 -4.84
CA LEU A 548 4.55 29.24 -4.43
C LEU A 548 4.66 28.21 -5.57
N PHE A 549 4.52 28.66 -6.81
CA PHE A 549 4.58 27.84 -8.03
C PHE A 549 5.93 27.96 -8.78
N GLN A 550 6.96 28.51 -8.14
CA GLN A 550 8.35 28.50 -8.64
C GLN A 550 9.17 27.36 -8.01
N PRO A 551 10.32 26.99 -8.62
CA PRO A 551 11.28 26.09 -7.98
C PRO A 551 11.84 26.70 -6.69
N THR A 552 12.10 25.89 -5.68
CA THR A 552 12.81 26.34 -4.47
C THR A 552 14.28 26.62 -4.81
N MET A 553 14.71 27.88 -4.62
CA MET A 553 16.07 28.35 -4.89
C MET A 553 16.68 28.99 -3.63
N TYR A 554 17.94 28.71 -3.32
CA TYR A 554 18.73 29.44 -2.31
C TYR A 554 19.97 30.04 -2.98
N ASN A 555 20.15 31.36 -2.91
CA ASN A 555 21.29 32.08 -3.52
C ASN A 555 21.52 31.74 -5.01
N SER A 556 20.44 31.58 -5.78
CA SER A 556 20.41 31.09 -7.18
C SER A 556 20.79 29.62 -7.40
N THR A 557 21.07 28.85 -6.35
CA THR A 557 21.24 27.38 -6.41
C THR A 557 19.88 26.69 -6.36
N PHE A 558 19.68 25.68 -7.22
CA PHE A 558 18.46 24.87 -7.24
C PHE A 558 18.40 23.87 -6.08
N ILE A 559 17.32 23.96 -5.29
CA ILE A 559 17.05 23.10 -4.12
C ILE A 559 16.01 22.05 -4.47
N TYR A 560 14.79 22.45 -4.86
CA TYR A 560 13.67 21.53 -5.10
C TYR A 560 12.70 22.03 -6.17
N ASP A 561 11.97 21.10 -6.77
CA ASP A 561 11.07 21.31 -7.89
C ASP A 561 9.84 22.15 -7.51
N ARG A 562 9.35 22.94 -8.47
CA ARG A 562 8.12 23.72 -8.28
C ARG A 562 6.93 22.82 -7.97
N TYR A 563 5.98 23.32 -7.20
CA TYR A 563 4.63 22.74 -7.17
C TYR A 563 3.86 23.13 -8.44
N LEU A 564 2.87 22.33 -8.82
CA LEU A 564 2.03 22.61 -9.98
C LEU A 564 0.77 23.39 -9.56
N PRO A 565 0.19 24.21 -10.45
CA PRO A 565 -1.12 24.84 -10.24
C PRO A 565 -2.23 23.80 -10.36
N GLY A 566 -2.27 22.89 -9.38
CA GLY A 566 -3.28 21.84 -9.26
C GLY A 566 -4.46 22.29 -8.40
N LEU A 567 -5.59 21.59 -8.57
CA LEU A 567 -6.84 21.86 -7.87
C LEU A 567 -6.85 21.14 -6.51
N ASP A 568 -6.06 21.62 -5.55
CA ASP A 568 -6.24 21.17 -4.17
C ASP A 568 -7.60 21.64 -3.63
N ILE A 569 -8.11 20.88 -2.68
CA ILE A 569 -9.45 20.95 -2.08
C ILE A 569 -9.40 21.14 -0.56
N SER A 570 -8.21 21.02 0.01
CA SER A 570 -7.84 21.51 1.33
C SER A 570 -6.53 22.30 1.19
N SER A 571 -5.96 22.74 2.30
CA SER A 571 -4.67 23.44 2.32
C SER A 571 -3.74 22.88 3.39
N ASP A 572 -3.99 21.67 3.86
CA ASP A 572 -3.39 21.10 5.07
C ASP A 572 -1.88 20.86 4.89
N SER A 573 -1.46 20.52 3.67
CA SER A 573 -0.05 20.43 3.27
C SER A 573 0.70 21.76 3.37
N LEU A 574 -0.01 22.89 3.34
CA LEU A 574 0.57 24.24 3.48
C LEU A 574 0.61 24.74 4.94
N THR A 575 0.05 23.99 5.90
CA THR A 575 -0.05 24.41 7.30
C THR A 575 0.59 23.44 8.31
N GLY A 576 0.79 22.16 7.97
CA GLY A 576 1.19 21.13 8.97
C GLY A 576 2.40 20.22 8.66
N ALA A 577 2.90 20.14 7.43
CA ALA A 577 3.94 19.16 7.06
C ALA A 577 5.38 19.56 7.44
N ALA A 578 5.73 20.84 7.42
CA ALA A 578 7.11 21.34 7.59
C ALA A 578 7.67 21.09 8.99
N ALA A 579 6.84 20.85 10.01
CA ALA A 579 7.31 20.39 11.32
C ALA A 579 8.11 19.07 11.22
N LYS A 580 7.73 18.19 10.28
CA LYS A 580 8.43 16.93 9.99
C LYS A 580 9.78 17.16 9.31
N ALA A 581 9.82 18.12 8.39
CA ALA A 581 11.04 18.51 7.67
C ALA A 581 12.05 19.22 8.56
N ILE A 582 11.61 20.16 9.39
CA ILE A 582 12.44 20.80 10.42
C ILE A 582 12.89 19.75 11.44
N GLY A 583 11.99 18.85 11.85
CA GLY A 583 12.34 17.70 12.69
C GLY A 583 13.46 16.84 12.09
N TRP A 584 13.41 16.55 10.79
CA TRP A 584 14.48 15.83 10.09
C TRP A 584 15.78 16.63 10.05
N ILE A 585 15.75 17.92 9.68
CA ILE A 585 16.96 18.75 9.63
C ILE A 585 17.60 18.87 11.02
N THR A 586 16.84 19.23 12.05
CA THR A 586 17.35 19.36 13.42
C THR A 586 17.90 18.03 13.96
N ASN A 587 17.19 16.91 13.79
CA ASN A 587 17.58 15.62 14.40
C ASN A 587 18.59 14.82 13.56
N ALA A 588 18.37 14.68 12.26
CA ALA A 588 19.19 13.85 11.38
C ALA A 588 20.41 14.60 10.83
N VAL A 589 20.23 15.81 10.29
CA VAL A 589 21.29 16.58 9.60
C VAL A 589 22.13 17.41 10.58
N LEU A 590 21.50 18.03 11.57
CA LEU A 590 22.16 18.87 12.58
C LEU A 590 22.46 18.13 13.88
N GLN A 591 21.90 16.93 14.11
CA GLN A 591 22.15 16.14 15.34
C GLN A 591 21.91 16.94 16.63
N ASN A 592 20.87 17.78 16.60
CA ASN A 592 20.46 18.75 17.63
C ASN A 592 21.52 19.84 17.96
N GLN A 593 22.54 20.03 17.11
CA GLN A 593 23.57 21.06 17.24
C GLN A 593 23.11 22.39 16.60
N THR A 594 21.99 22.92 17.06
CA THR A 594 21.40 24.19 16.60
C THR A 594 21.80 25.37 17.49
N ALA A 595 21.80 26.59 16.94
CA ALA A 595 21.95 27.81 17.73
C ALA A 595 20.77 28.01 18.70
N PRO A 596 20.97 28.65 19.88
CA PRO A 596 19.88 28.97 20.79
C PRO A 596 18.82 29.85 20.10
N GLY A 597 17.58 29.35 20.03
CA GLY A 597 16.45 30.05 19.39
C GLY A 597 16.22 29.74 17.91
N PHE A 598 16.94 28.76 17.33
CA PHE A 598 16.80 28.32 15.93
C PHE A 598 15.33 28.11 15.51
N ASP A 599 14.92 28.81 14.45
CA ASP A 599 13.60 28.73 13.82
C ASP A 599 13.78 28.25 12.38
N GLY A 600 13.67 26.93 12.18
CA GLY A 600 13.91 26.23 10.90
C GLY A 600 12.97 26.58 9.72
N TYR A 601 12.32 27.74 9.73
CA TYR A 601 11.76 28.38 8.54
C TYR A 601 12.56 29.62 8.10
N ASN A 602 13.34 30.22 9.01
CA ASN A 602 14.09 31.46 8.81
C ASN A 602 15.61 31.21 8.79
N ASP A 603 16.08 30.26 9.59
CA ASP A 603 17.51 29.95 9.76
C ASP A 603 18.01 28.84 8.81
N GLU A 604 17.23 28.52 7.78
CA GLU A 604 17.59 27.57 6.73
C GLU A 604 18.63 28.17 5.77
N THR A 605 19.67 27.41 5.42
CA THR A 605 20.77 27.89 4.58
C THR A 605 21.20 26.87 3.52
N LEU A 606 21.90 27.37 2.51
CA LEU A 606 22.55 26.54 1.50
C LEU A 606 23.60 25.58 2.11
N GLU A 607 24.20 25.93 3.25
CA GLU A 607 25.15 25.08 3.98
C GLU A 607 24.43 23.91 4.69
N ILE A 608 23.31 24.17 5.36
CA ILE A 608 22.48 23.12 5.98
C ILE A 608 21.96 22.16 4.90
N PHE A 609 21.51 22.71 3.77
CA PHE A 609 21.12 21.93 2.60
C PHE A 609 22.24 21.03 2.07
N GLN A 610 23.42 21.59 1.82
CA GLN A 610 24.55 20.82 1.30
C GLN A 610 25.00 19.75 2.30
N LYS A 611 25.03 20.07 3.60
CA LYS A 611 25.30 19.09 4.67
C LYS A 611 24.30 17.94 4.66
N GLY A 612 23.01 18.19 4.44
CA GLY A 612 21.98 17.15 4.31
C GLY A 612 22.19 16.27 3.08
N GLN A 613 22.51 16.89 1.93
CA GLN A 613 22.82 16.19 0.68
C GLN A 613 24.08 15.31 0.80
N ASP A 614 25.16 15.82 1.39
CA ASP A 614 26.44 15.11 1.56
C ASP A 614 26.35 13.99 2.61
N LEU A 615 25.59 14.20 3.68
CA LEU A 615 25.37 13.20 4.73
C LEU A 615 24.55 12.01 4.23
N ASN A 616 23.52 12.26 3.42
CA ASN A 616 22.60 11.27 2.85
C ASN A 616 22.26 10.13 3.83
N LEU A 617 21.80 10.50 5.05
CA LEU A 617 21.79 9.60 6.21
C LEU A 617 21.05 8.29 5.90
N GLY A 618 21.73 7.14 6.02
CA GLY A 618 21.18 5.82 5.71
C GLY A 618 20.91 5.52 4.22
N GLY A 619 21.24 6.43 3.31
CA GLY A 619 20.82 6.41 1.90
C GLY A 619 19.44 7.04 1.66
N SER A 620 18.97 7.88 2.59
CA SER A 620 17.61 8.45 2.60
C SER A 620 17.23 9.30 1.40
N ASN A 621 18.17 9.85 0.62
CA ASN A 621 17.80 10.58 -0.60
C ASN A 621 17.11 9.69 -1.63
N VAL A 622 17.48 8.41 -1.75
CA VAL A 622 16.93 7.45 -2.73
C VAL A 622 16.91 8.04 -4.16
N ASP A 623 17.99 8.69 -4.56
CA ASP A 623 18.10 9.51 -5.77
C ASP A 623 18.95 8.90 -6.90
N ASN A 624 19.37 7.62 -6.80
CA ASN A 624 20.10 6.95 -7.87
C ASN A 624 19.18 6.66 -9.09
N PRO A 625 19.46 7.19 -10.29
CA PRO A 625 18.64 6.95 -11.47
C PRO A 625 19.02 5.65 -12.22
N ASP A 626 20.16 5.02 -11.95
CA ASP A 626 20.57 3.79 -12.64
C ASP A 626 19.91 2.54 -12.03
N ILE A 627 18.64 2.34 -12.35
CA ILE A 627 17.86 1.17 -11.94
C ILE A 627 18.00 -0.01 -12.91
N SER A 628 19.01 -0.03 -13.81
CA SER A 628 19.11 -1.06 -14.86
C SER A 628 19.22 -2.49 -14.31
N ALA A 629 19.84 -2.65 -13.14
CA ALA A 629 19.95 -3.92 -12.42
C ALA A 629 18.57 -4.48 -12.00
N PHE A 630 17.65 -3.62 -11.56
CA PHE A 630 16.26 -4.00 -11.31
C PHE A 630 15.57 -4.39 -12.62
N LEU A 631 15.60 -3.51 -13.62
CA LEU A 631 14.90 -3.72 -14.90
C LEU A 631 15.29 -5.06 -15.58
N ASN A 632 16.52 -5.53 -15.38
CA ASN A 632 16.99 -6.89 -15.73
C ASN A 632 16.60 -7.27 -17.17
N GLY A 633 16.95 -6.42 -18.15
CA GLY A 633 16.62 -6.63 -19.56
C GLY A 633 15.11 -6.80 -19.81
N GLY A 634 14.28 -5.94 -19.20
CA GLY A 634 12.84 -5.89 -19.43
C GLY A 634 12.01 -6.92 -18.67
N LYS A 635 12.54 -7.56 -17.62
CA LYS A 635 11.85 -8.64 -16.88
C LYS A 635 11.02 -8.13 -15.70
N ARG A 636 11.58 -7.25 -14.86
CA ARG A 636 10.87 -6.66 -13.70
C ARG A 636 10.12 -5.41 -14.12
N LYS A 637 9.00 -5.09 -13.46
CA LYS A 637 8.11 -3.97 -13.84
C LYS A 637 8.00 -2.92 -12.74
N LEU A 638 7.91 -1.66 -13.13
CA LEU A 638 7.70 -0.52 -12.24
C LEU A 638 6.57 0.36 -12.77
N ILE A 639 5.55 0.56 -11.95
CA ILE A 639 4.51 1.56 -12.15
C ILE A 639 4.73 2.65 -11.10
N HIS A 640 4.93 3.87 -11.58
CA HIS A 640 5.04 5.07 -10.76
C HIS A 640 3.81 5.93 -11.03
N TYR A 641 3.25 6.57 -10.02
CA TYR A 641 2.18 7.56 -10.20
C TYR A 641 2.38 8.78 -9.28
N HIS A 642 1.87 9.94 -9.69
CA HIS A 642 1.89 11.15 -8.86
C HIS A 642 0.63 11.99 -9.09
N GLY A 643 0.06 12.53 -8.02
CA GLY A 643 -1.05 13.49 -8.10
C GLY A 643 -0.58 14.83 -8.65
N LEU A 644 -1.25 15.36 -9.66
CA LEU A 644 -0.91 16.67 -10.23
C LEU A 644 -1.35 17.86 -9.34
N GLY A 645 -2.13 17.60 -8.29
CA GLY A 645 -2.45 18.54 -7.22
C GLY A 645 -1.78 18.20 -5.88
N ASP A 646 -0.66 17.46 -5.90
CA ASP A 646 0.11 17.18 -4.69
C ASP A 646 0.90 18.42 -4.26
N LEU A 647 0.52 19.01 -3.11
CA LEU A 647 1.23 20.12 -2.45
C LEU A 647 2.11 19.63 -1.27
N THR A 648 2.27 18.32 -1.10
CA THR A 648 3.14 17.72 -0.06
C THR A 648 4.49 17.32 -0.65
N ILE A 649 4.49 16.78 -1.87
CA ILE A 649 5.67 16.40 -2.63
C ILE A 649 5.43 16.85 -4.07
N SER A 650 6.43 17.45 -4.72
CA SER A 650 6.23 17.99 -6.07
C SER A 650 6.10 16.86 -7.10
N PRO A 651 5.03 16.82 -7.92
CA PRO A 651 4.93 15.90 -9.05
C PRO A 651 5.97 16.19 -10.15
N ALA A 652 6.54 17.40 -10.20
CA ALA A 652 7.62 17.72 -11.13
C ALA A 652 8.94 17.02 -10.73
N ALA A 653 9.18 16.73 -9.44
CA ALA A 653 10.33 15.94 -9.01
C ALA A 653 10.25 14.49 -9.53
N SER A 654 9.06 13.90 -9.56
CA SER A 654 8.82 12.57 -10.14
C SER A 654 9.01 12.52 -11.65
N ILE A 655 8.63 13.61 -12.35
CA ILE A 655 8.90 13.77 -13.79
C ILE A 655 10.41 13.86 -14.03
N ARG A 656 11.15 14.68 -13.28
CA ARG A 656 12.63 14.73 -13.41
C ARG A 656 13.24 13.35 -13.17
N TYR A 657 12.86 12.64 -12.11
CA TYR A 657 13.45 11.33 -11.82
C TYR A 657 13.15 10.29 -12.90
N HIS A 658 11.96 10.31 -13.50
CA HIS A 658 11.66 9.48 -14.67
C HIS A 658 12.61 9.75 -15.84
N ASP A 659 12.89 11.02 -16.13
CA ASP A 659 13.71 11.43 -17.28
C ASP A 659 15.22 11.25 -17.00
N GLU A 660 15.66 11.42 -15.74
CA GLU A 660 16.99 11.02 -15.25
C GLU A 660 17.19 9.51 -15.37
N VAL A 661 16.23 8.69 -14.93
CA VAL A 661 16.27 7.22 -15.09
C VAL A 661 16.32 6.84 -16.58
N SER A 662 15.50 7.46 -17.43
CA SER A 662 15.50 7.23 -18.88
C SER A 662 16.87 7.49 -19.50
N SER A 663 17.56 8.53 -19.03
CA SER A 663 18.92 8.88 -19.45
C SER A 663 19.94 7.88 -18.89
N ALA A 664 19.85 7.54 -17.61
CA ALA A 664 20.81 6.69 -16.91
C ALA A 664 20.80 5.23 -17.38
N VAL A 665 19.65 4.68 -17.79
CA VAL A 665 19.52 3.29 -18.28
C VAL A 665 19.53 3.16 -19.81
N GLN A 666 19.77 4.26 -20.54
CA GLN A 666 19.89 4.26 -21.99
C GLN A 666 21.03 3.32 -22.42
N GLY A 667 20.74 2.38 -23.34
CA GLY A 667 21.71 1.36 -23.79
C GLY A 667 22.01 0.24 -22.79
N LYS A 668 21.63 0.37 -21.51
CA LYS A 668 21.74 -0.68 -20.47
C LYS A 668 20.55 -1.65 -20.46
N THR A 669 19.57 -1.41 -21.33
CA THR A 669 18.29 -2.11 -21.39
C THR A 669 18.02 -2.67 -22.78
N SER A 670 17.25 -3.76 -22.86
CA SER A 670 16.98 -4.51 -24.11
C SER A 670 15.86 -3.94 -24.99
N GLY A 671 15.24 -2.85 -24.55
CA GLY A 671 14.09 -2.18 -25.17
C GLY A 671 13.91 -0.78 -24.56
N PRO A 672 12.94 0.02 -25.03
CA PRO A 672 12.65 1.34 -24.45
C PRO A 672 12.25 1.23 -22.97
N LEU A 673 12.45 2.31 -22.20
CA LEU A 673 12.11 2.33 -20.76
C LEU A 673 10.66 1.91 -20.51
N SER A 674 9.75 2.37 -21.36
CA SER A 674 8.31 2.11 -21.32
C SER A 674 7.92 0.63 -21.48
N ASP A 675 8.84 -0.28 -21.79
CA ASP A 675 8.63 -1.73 -21.74
C ASP A 675 8.72 -2.31 -20.31
N SER A 676 9.30 -1.59 -19.35
CA SER A 676 9.40 -2.01 -17.94
C SER A 676 9.13 -0.94 -16.87
N TYR A 677 9.22 0.36 -17.18
CA TYR A 677 8.91 1.45 -16.24
C TYR A 677 7.97 2.46 -16.92
N ARG A 678 6.84 2.78 -16.28
CA ARG A 678 5.91 3.86 -16.68
C ARG A 678 5.57 4.75 -15.49
N LEU A 679 5.63 6.07 -15.70
CA LEU A 679 5.06 7.08 -14.82
C LEU A 679 3.64 7.45 -15.29
N PHE A 680 2.68 7.56 -14.38
CA PHE A 680 1.31 8.00 -14.64
C PHE A 680 1.02 9.30 -13.88
N SER A 681 0.71 10.36 -14.62
CA SER A 681 0.24 11.62 -14.04
C SER A 681 -1.24 11.52 -13.72
N ILE A 682 -1.62 11.74 -12.46
CA ILE A 682 -3.02 11.63 -12.00
C ILE A 682 -3.61 13.05 -11.86
N PRO A 683 -4.48 13.48 -12.80
CA PRO A 683 -4.99 14.84 -12.80
C PRO A 683 -6.00 15.05 -11.68
N GLY A 684 -5.92 16.18 -10.98
CA GLY A 684 -6.82 16.48 -9.85
C GLY A 684 -6.78 15.46 -8.70
N MET A 685 -5.70 14.68 -8.55
CA MET A 685 -5.42 13.95 -7.30
C MET A 685 -4.41 14.74 -6.47
N THR A 686 -4.58 14.74 -5.14
CA THR A 686 -3.63 15.36 -4.21
C THR A 686 -2.62 14.31 -3.71
N HIS A 687 -2.16 14.37 -2.46
CA HIS A 687 -1.13 13.45 -1.96
C HIS A 687 -1.66 12.01 -1.84
N CYS A 688 -1.16 11.11 -2.70
CA CYS A 688 -1.53 9.69 -2.84
C CYS A 688 -2.99 9.34 -3.22
N ARG A 689 -3.95 10.20 -2.86
CA ARG A 689 -5.40 9.96 -2.85
C ARG A 689 -6.13 11.31 -2.85
N ASN A 690 -7.46 11.28 -2.73
CA ASN A 690 -8.35 12.46 -2.65
C ASN A 690 -8.21 13.39 -3.88
N GLY A 691 -8.92 14.53 -3.84
CA GLY A 691 -8.92 15.54 -4.91
C GLY A 691 -10.19 15.53 -5.78
N PRO A 692 -10.39 16.55 -6.64
CA PRO A 692 -11.59 16.66 -7.49
C PRO A 692 -11.57 15.73 -8.72
N GLY A 693 -10.44 15.06 -8.99
CA GLY A 693 -10.21 14.28 -10.20
C GLY A 693 -10.52 12.78 -10.10
N PRO A 694 -10.16 12.02 -11.15
CA PRO A 694 -10.34 10.57 -11.30
C PRO A 694 -9.32 9.75 -10.49
N PHE A 695 -9.21 9.98 -9.18
CA PHE A 695 -8.11 9.42 -8.38
C PHE A 695 -8.23 7.93 -8.03
N LEU A 696 -9.39 7.28 -8.21
CA LEU A 696 -9.62 5.90 -7.74
C LEU A 696 -9.31 4.87 -8.83
N PHE A 697 -8.14 4.23 -8.70
CA PHE A 697 -7.62 3.21 -9.62
C PHE A 697 -6.87 2.05 -8.93
N GLY A 698 -6.92 2.00 -7.59
CA GLY A 698 -6.44 0.84 -6.80
C GLY A 698 -5.02 1.01 -6.28
N ALA A 699 -4.59 2.25 -6.12
CA ALA A 699 -3.28 2.57 -5.58
C ALA A 699 -3.21 2.39 -4.05
N PRO A 700 -2.01 2.24 -3.45
CA PRO A 700 -1.85 2.23 -2.00
C PRO A 700 -2.42 3.50 -1.36
N THR A 701 -2.88 3.39 -0.10
CA THR A 701 -3.66 4.39 0.66
C THR A 701 -5.04 4.77 0.11
N GLN A 702 -5.45 4.26 -1.06
CA GLN A 702 -6.84 4.34 -1.57
C GLN A 702 -7.72 3.27 -0.89
N ASN A 703 -7.69 3.29 0.44
CA ASN A 703 -8.07 2.18 1.31
C ASN A 703 -9.39 2.37 2.07
N ASP A 704 -10.06 3.52 1.90
CA ASP A 704 -11.32 3.78 2.60
C ASP A 704 -12.45 2.85 2.13
N ALA A 705 -13.39 2.63 3.05
CA ALA A 705 -14.67 1.96 2.85
C ALA A 705 -15.41 2.44 1.57
N GLY A 706 -15.47 1.58 0.55
CA GLY A 706 -16.14 1.89 -0.72
C GLY A 706 -15.37 2.80 -1.68
N ASN A 707 -14.14 3.21 -1.34
CA ASN A 707 -13.18 3.79 -2.29
C ASN A 707 -12.45 2.67 -3.04
N THR A 708 -13.21 2.04 -3.93
CA THR A 708 -12.80 0.95 -4.82
C THR A 708 -12.58 1.45 -6.25
N PRO A 709 -11.67 0.83 -7.03
CA PRO A 709 -11.65 1.00 -8.47
C PRO A 709 -13.01 0.62 -9.09
N LEU A 710 -13.29 1.17 -10.27
CA LEU A 710 -14.60 1.01 -10.92
C LEU A 710 -14.99 -0.46 -11.18
N ARG A 711 -13.99 -1.29 -11.52
CA ARG A 711 -14.12 -2.72 -11.83
C ARG A 711 -12.85 -3.45 -11.40
N TRP A 712 -12.94 -4.74 -11.09
CA TRP A 712 -11.82 -5.59 -10.71
C TRP A 712 -11.19 -6.27 -11.94
N ASP A 713 -10.58 -5.46 -12.80
CA ASP A 713 -9.91 -5.88 -14.04
C ASP A 713 -8.65 -5.04 -14.35
N THR A 714 -7.83 -5.50 -15.31
CA THR A 714 -6.58 -4.82 -15.74
C THR A 714 -6.78 -3.57 -16.61
N GLU A 715 -7.97 -2.99 -16.65
CA GLU A 715 -8.21 -1.64 -17.18
C GLU A 715 -8.47 -0.64 -16.04
N HIS A 716 -9.06 -1.08 -14.94
CA HIS A 716 -9.50 -0.23 -13.82
C HIS A 716 -8.68 -0.40 -12.54
N ASP A 717 -8.06 -1.57 -12.29
CA ASP A 717 -7.24 -1.87 -11.11
C ASP A 717 -5.73 -1.93 -11.43
N ILE A 718 -4.93 -1.06 -10.82
CA ILE A 718 -3.50 -0.92 -11.15
C ILE A 718 -2.63 -2.05 -10.58
N ILE A 719 -3.06 -2.71 -9.50
CA ILE A 719 -2.38 -3.89 -8.95
C ILE A 719 -2.57 -5.07 -9.89
N LEU A 720 -3.78 -5.27 -10.42
CA LEU A 720 -4.04 -6.27 -11.46
C LEU A 720 -3.22 -5.96 -12.73
N SER A 721 -3.16 -4.70 -13.16
CA SER A 721 -2.35 -4.26 -14.30
C SER A 721 -0.85 -4.55 -14.12
N LEU A 722 -0.30 -4.29 -12.93
CA LEU A 722 1.10 -4.61 -12.60
C LEU A 722 1.38 -6.12 -12.69
N VAL A 723 0.55 -6.95 -12.05
CA VAL A 723 0.70 -8.42 -12.05
C VAL A 723 0.60 -8.98 -13.48
N ALA A 724 -0.37 -8.50 -14.26
CA ALA A 724 -0.53 -8.91 -15.65
C ALA A 724 0.67 -8.50 -16.54
N TRP A 725 1.20 -7.29 -16.38
CA TRP A 725 2.37 -6.82 -17.12
C TRP A 725 3.66 -7.59 -16.76
N THR A 726 3.85 -7.90 -15.47
CA THR A 726 4.99 -8.69 -14.97
C THR A 726 4.95 -10.14 -15.48
N GLU A 727 3.83 -10.84 -15.31
CA GLU A 727 3.76 -12.29 -15.57
C GLU A 727 3.38 -12.65 -17.02
N ARG A 728 2.80 -11.71 -17.78
CA ARG A 728 2.33 -11.95 -19.16
C ARG A 728 2.98 -11.02 -20.19
N GLY A 729 3.90 -10.17 -19.75
CA GLY A 729 4.75 -9.34 -20.59
C GLY A 729 4.01 -8.23 -21.33
N LEU A 730 4.67 -7.70 -22.37
CA LEU A 730 4.32 -6.43 -23.02
C LEU A 730 2.91 -6.36 -23.61
N ARG A 731 2.25 -7.51 -23.87
CA ARG A 731 0.85 -7.55 -24.33
C ARG A 731 -0.13 -6.96 -23.31
N TYR A 732 0.24 -6.95 -22.03
CA TYR A 732 -0.55 -6.44 -20.92
C TYR A 732 0.10 -5.22 -20.24
N ALA A 733 1.02 -4.54 -20.93
CA ALA A 733 1.60 -3.29 -20.45
C ALA A 733 0.52 -2.17 -20.51
N PRO A 734 0.16 -1.53 -19.39
CA PRO A 734 -0.98 -0.61 -19.33
C PRO A 734 -0.73 0.62 -20.22
N ALA A 735 -1.42 0.68 -21.37
CA ALA A 735 -1.33 1.80 -22.32
C ALA A 735 -2.05 3.06 -21.79
N TYR A 736 -2.96 2.85 -20.85
CA TYR A 736 -3.52 3.78 -19.89
C TYR A 736 -3.97 2.94 -18.68
N GLN A 737 -4.28 3.60 -17.58
CA GLN A 737 -5.12 3.05 -16.50
C GLN A 737 -6.46 3.82 -16.51
N VAL A 738 -7.57 3.26 -16.06
CA VAL A 738 -8.82 4.02 -15.86
C VAL A 738 -8.93 4.43 -14.40
N GLY A 739 -9.04 5.73 -14.17
CA GLY A 739 -9.36 6.32 -12.87
C GLY A 739 -10.83 6.69 -12.78
N ALA A 740 -11.44 6.47 -11.63
CA ALA A 740 -12.79 6.90 -11.29
C ALA A 740 -12.78 8.10 -10.34
N SER A 741 -13.76 9.00 -10.52
CA SER A 741 -14.12 10.03 -9.55
C SER A 741 -15.55 9.73 -9.08
N TYR A 742 -15.74 9.39 -7.81
CA TYR A 742 -17.07 9.29 -7.21
C TYR A 742 -17.51 10.67 -6.71
N ASN A 743 -18.81 10.86 -6.47
CA ASN A 743 -19.28 12.03 -5.72
C ASN A 743 -18.75 11.98 -4.29
N SER A 744 -18.63 13.14 -3.66
CA SER A 744 -18.24 13.26 -2.25
C SER A 744 -19.37 13.81 -1.38
N ARG A 745 -19.28 13.56 -0.07
CA ARG A 745 -20.07 14.22 0.97
C ARG A 745 -19.13 14.74 2.06
N THR A 746 -19.42 15.91 2.59
CA THR A 746 -18.70 16.47 3.74
C THR A 746 -19.16 15.78 5.03
N ARG A 747 -18.26 15.07 5.72
CA ARG A 747 -18.47 14.60 7.09
C ARG A 747 -17.84 15.63 8.03
N PHE A 748 -18.62 16.18 8.95
CA PHE A 748 -18.05 16.81 10.15
C PHE A 748 -17.55 15.68 11.05
N ILE A 749 -16.23 15.63 11.25
CA ILE A 749 -15.62 14.85 12.32
C ILE A 749 -15.54 15.77 13.54
N PRO A 750 -16.25 15.49 14.65
CA PRO A 750 -16.06 16.26 15.87
C PRO A 750 -14.62 16.11 16.36
N GLY A 751 -13.93 17.24 16.60
CA GLY A 751 -12.63 17.22 17.25
C GLY A 751 -12.74 16.55 18.62
N ASN A 752 -11.76 15.71 18.98
CA ASN A 752 -11.80 14.90 20.20
C ASN A 752 -11.93 15.79 21.46
N PRO A 753 -13.08 15.78 22.17
CA PRO A 753 -13.29 16.66 23.33
C PRO A 753 -12.40 16.32 24.53
N ALA A 754 -11.81 15.11 24.57
CA ALA A 754 -10.96 14.66 25.69
C ALA A 754 -9.54 15.25 25.69
N LEU A 755 -9.20 16.11 24.73
CA LEU A 755 -7.93 16.85 24.70
C LEU A 755 -8.06 18.35 25.05
N ASP A 756 -9.29 18.87 25.19
CA ASP A 756 -9.53 20.29 25.51
C ASP A 756 -9.73 20.54 27.02
N THR A 757 -8.72 20.19 27.82
CA THR A 757 -8.69 20.46 29.26
C THR A 757 -7.31 20.90 29.75
N GLY A 758 -6.80 22.07 29.34
CA GLY A 758 -5.54 22.57 29.92
C GLY A 758 -4.82 23.73 29.25
N THR A 759 -5.44 24.92 29.20
CA THR A 759 -4.76 26.24 29.23
C THR A 759 -3.37 26.36 28.54
N SER A 760 -3.36 26.64 27.24
CA SER A 760 -2.30 27.49 26.67
C SER A 760 -2.91 28.53 25.72
N SER A 761 -2.56 29.80 25.90
CA SER A 761 -3.24 30.92 25.24
C SER A 761 -2.65 31.24 23.87
N GLY A 762 -3.46 31.11 22.81
CA GLY A 762 -3.10 31.63 21.47
C GLY A 762 -3.79 30.98 20.28
N ALA A 763 -4.37 29.79 20.43
CA ALA A 763 -5.10 29.11 19.35
C ALA A 763 -6.55 29.59 19.28
N SER A 764 -6.86 30.53 18.38
CA SER A 764 -8.23 30.94 18.05
C SER A 764 -8.85 29.98 17.03
N ASP A 765 -9.85 29.21 17.46
CA ASP A 765 -10.94 28.59 16.68
C ASP A 765 -10.61 28.23 15.20
N ALA A 766 -9.55 27.45 15.00
CA ALA A 766 -9.28 26.81 13.72
C ALA A 766 -10.32 25.70 13.51
N ALA A 767 -11.47 26.07 12.95
CA ALA A 767 -12.62 25.18 12.78
C ALA A 767 -12.23 23.84 12.13
N ALA A 768 -12.77 22.75 12.65
CA ALA A 768 -12.60 21.42 12.06
C ALA A 768 -13.11 21.44 10.61
N LEU A 769 -12.18 21.42 9.65
CA LEU A 769 -12.51 21.49 8.23
C LEU A 769 -13.41 20.30 7.84
N PRO A 770 -14.47 20.52 7.05
CA PRO A 770 -15.39 19.46 6.68
C PRO A 770 -14.68 18.49 5.72
N THR A 771 -14.18 17.37 6.25
CA THR A 771 -13.53 16.33 5.45
C THR A 771 -14.50 15.80 4.40
N ALA A 772 -14.21 16.07 3.13
CA ALA A 772 -14.91 15.47 2.01
C ALA A 772 -14.55 13.98 1.96
N PHE A 773 -15.58 13.14 1.90
CA PHE A 773 -15.44 11.70 1.74
C PHE A 773 -16.02 11.31 0.38
N TRP A 774 -15.17 10.83 -0.52
CA TRP A 774 -15.59 10.15 -1.75
C TRP A 774 -15.99 8.72 -1.41
N SER A 775 -17.00 8.17 -2.08
CA SER A 775 -17.33 6.76 -1.99
C SER A 775 -18.21 6.34 -3.17
N ARG A 776 -18.05 5.10 -3.64
CA ARG A 776 -18.91 4.49 -4.65
C ARG A 776 -20.40 4.55 -4.30
N GLN A 777 -20.72 4.54 -3.00
CA GLN A 777 -22.07 4.67 -2.45
C GLN A 777 -22.74 6.03 -2.75
N PHE A 778 -21.97 7.07 -3.07
CA PHE A 778 -22.51 8.39 -3.44
C PHE A 778 -22.69 8.54 -4.96
N GLY A 779 -22.42 7.48 -5.72
CA GLY A 779 -22.52 7.45 -7.18
C GLY A 779 -21.24 7.92 -7.87
N LEU A 780 -21.10 7.51 -9.12
CA LEU A 780 -20.00 7.90 -9.99
C LEU A 780 -20.25 9.28 -10.61
N ARG A 781 -19.25 10.15 -10.52
CA ARG A 781 -19.18 11.41 -11.27
C ARG A 781 -18.68 11.10 -12.68
N HIS A 782 -17.38 10.90 -12.86
CA HIS A 782 -16.78 10.56 -14.16
C HIS A 782 -15.64 9.55 -14.08
N THR A 783 -15.15 9.16 -15.26
CA THR A 783 -13.97 8.32 -15.46
C THR A 783 -13.02 8.98 -16.45
N ARG A 784 -11.72 8.74 -16.31
CA ARG A 784 -10.68 9.29 -17.21
C ARG A 784 -9.64 8.22 -17.51
N LYS A 785 -8.97 8.35 -18.66
CA LYS A 785 -7.71 7.62 -18.90
C LYS A 785 -6.60 8.34 -18.15
N LEU A 786 -5.90 7.61 -17.31
CA LEU A 786 -4.65 8.01 -16.68
C LEU A 786 -3.55 7.58 -17.65
N CYS A 787 -2.92 8.54 -18.30
CA CYS A 787 -1.99 8.29 -19.41
C CYS A 787 -0.54 8.16 -18.92
N PRO A 788 0.29 7.33 -19.58
CA PRO A 788 1.70 7.22 -19.24
C PRO A 788 2.45 8.47 -19.74
N TRP A 789 3.19 9.11 -18.85
CA TRP A 789 4.06 10.26 -19.13
C TRP A 789 4.98 9.99 -20.33
N PRO A 790 5.15 10.96 -21.26
CA PRO A 790 4.67 12.34 -21.25
C PRO A 790 3.19 12.56 -21.61
N GLN A 791 2.42 11.51 -21.90
CA GLN A 791 1.08 11.66 -22.47
C GLN A 791 0.02 12.07 -21.44
N VAL A 792 -0.92 12.91 -21.89
CA VAL A 792 -2.11 13.37 -21.16
C VAL A 792 -3.39 12.90 -21.87
N ALA A 793 -4.50 12.83 -21.13
CA ALA A 793 -5.79 12.41 -21.67
C ALA A 793 -6.55 13.59 -22.29
N LYS A 794 -6.49 13.71 -23.62
CA LYS A 794 -7.24 14.74 -24.36
C LYS A 794 -8.60 14.22 -24.81
N TYR A 795 -9.63 15.05 -24.62
CA TYR A 795 -10.99 14.77 -25.07
C TYR A 795 -11.03 14.65 -26.61
N THR A 796 -11.87 13.74 -27.11
CA THR A 796 -11.95 13.47 -28.57
C THR A 796 -12.89 14.41 -29.31
N GLY A 797 -13.59 15.31 -28.60
CA GLY A 797 -14.63 16.19 -29.16
C GLY A 797 -16.01 15.52 -29.29
N SER A 798 -16.16 14.28 -28.83
CA SER A 798 -17.43 13.54 -28.88
C SER A 798 -17.50 12.44 -27.81
N GLY A 799 -18.72 11.97 -27.51
CA GLY A 799 -18.96 10.92 -26.50
C GLY A 799 -19.30 11.48 -25.11
N PRO A 800 -19.63 10.62 -24.13
CA PRO A 800 -19.93 11.03 -22.76
C PRO A 800 -18.70 11.61 -22.06
N THR A 801 -18.89 12.67 -21.27
CA THR A 801 -17.85 13.30 -20.44
C THR A 801 -17.93 12.86 -18.97
N GLU A 802 -19.10 12.38 -18.55
CA GLU A 802 -19.40 11.91 -17.20
C GLU A 802 -19.88 10.44 -17.23
N GLY A 803 -19.85 9.76 -16.08
CA GLY A 803 -20.26 8.37 -15.91
C GLY A 803 -19.21 7.29 -16.27
N GLU A 804 -19.68 6.04 -16.31
CA GLU A 804 -18.84 4.82 -16.34
C GLU A 804 -17.99 4.71 -17.62
N ASN A 805 -18.48 5.22 -18.74
CA ASN A 805 -17.83 5.10 -20.04
C ASN A 805 -17.11 6.39 -20.49
N ALA A 806 -17.07 7.44 -19.66
CA ALA A 806 -16.46 8.72 -20.02
C ALA A 806 -15.01 8.58 -20.48
N TYR A 807 -14.23 7.71 -19.84
CA TYR A 807 -12.83 7.41 -20.22
C TYR A 807 -12.66 7.01 -21.71
N GLN A 808 -13.70 6.45 -22.34
CA GLN A 808 -13.66 6.03 -23.75
C GLN A 808 -13.58 7.24 -24.69
N SER A 809 -14.20 8.36 -24.31
CA SER A 809 -14.20 9.65 -25.03
C SER A 809 -12.88 10.41 -24.98
N PHE A 810 -11.88 9.91 -24.25
CA PHE A 810 -10.53 10.47 -24.17
C PHE A 810 -9.51 9.62 -24.91
N SER A 811 -8.40 10.23 -25.30
CA SER A 811 -7.25 9.56 -25.92
C SER A 811 -5.95 10.09 -25.34
N CYS A 812 -5.01 9.20 -25.01
CA CYS A 812 -3.67 9.60 -24.62
C CYS A 812 -2.94 10.22 -25.83
N ARG A 813 -2.44 11.44 -25.65
CA ARG A 813 -1.69 12.22 -26.64
C ARG A 813 -0.58 12.97 -25.91
N GLU A 814 0.41 13.45 -26.66
CA GLU A 814 1.28 14.50 -26.14
C GLU A 814 0.45 15.75 -25.77
N PRO A 815 0.89 16.54 -24.76
CA PRO A 815 0.43 17.92 -24.55
C PRO A 815 0.57 18.78 -25.83
#